data_AF-A0A1V6QH19-F1
#
_entry.id   AF-A0A1V6QH19-F1
#
_cell.length_a   1.000
_cell.length_b   1.000
_cell.length_c   1.000
_cell.angle_alpha   90.00
_cell.angle_beta   90.00
_cell.angle_gamma   90.00
#
_symmetry.space_group_name_H-M   'P 1'
#
loop_
_entity.id
_entity.type
_entity.pdbx_description
1 polymer ?
#
loop_
_entity_poly.entity_id
_entity_poly.type
_entity_poly.pdbx_seq_one_letter_code
_entity_poly.pdbx_strand_id
1 'polypeptide(L)'
;MTETPSEKSIADSKEENQPTEVIGTEYNKNDLETALPPQNRYPETDLSRGIVGWDGQDDPDNPQNFAASRKWGLLGLTSAITFVSPLASSMFSPSVSYVAIDLGVTNKTLLSFSISIYILGYAFGPLALAPLSEVYGRRIILSCGNWWFVVWQIGCALAPNLTCLIIFRFFAGIGGSACLTLGAGVIADLFPIEQRGLATAIWSSGPMIGPVVGPIAGGFIGETIGWRWVFWVLLMISAVVSTGIEVLNRETYASVLIRWKTVRLAKELGRPDLRSAYAPDGEHVSVMTELRHGLTRPVLLFCKSPIVFLLSTYMALAYGLLYLFFTTIPTVFRDQYGFSTGLSGLAFVGIGVGFFLGMGLVASTNDRLVVKLTQQNGGQFQPEMRLPMMIFFACFLPISFFWYGWTAENQAHWIVPIIGTVPFSFGMMGIYLPIQTAPVADAPAAAAVADNTAAPVPADVRSHAAYHHDTAPSHEKEQGSSVGRLTPRPTFLENLANSRDTQFQLDRRDSSELDRYFHGPRNMEKHSKWPIFMRMHGSVMPKMILPLLFVAAWSTLITLISKKVHSLGINNILLTVLGFVVGLALSFRSSTAYERWADGRKYWSQLIQTSRNLSRTIWINTGEREGEEGKEDLLRKLSAMNLILAFAVALKHKLRFEPDIAYEDLAGLAGHLDTFARDAHDRRVVNPPVKSMWKSAGEYLGVSFAESNPRKLVKRSKKPVGHLPLEILNHLSAYIDSCVANGTLVSALHQGQAITMMATLNEVLTGTERVLDTPLPTAYCIAISQIAWIYILVLPFQLYTALEYITIPASIVAAYIILGLATIGSEIENPFGQDVNDLPLETYCRQIAVEIDIITATPRPNVDDFMERADNLVLFPLSQMGYPDWKERNVEDIRGALRTKMVVSPSAAASDSSTIVENIRTKSSGSVSV
;
A
#
# COMPACT_ATOMS: atom_id res chain seq x y z
N MET A 1 -8.77 38.86 -41.69
CA MET A 1 -9.06 40.21 -41.20
C MET A 1 -10.22 40.11 -40.23
N THR A 2 -9.86 40.24 -38.95
CA THR A 2 -10.52 41.08 -37.92
C THR A 2 -12.02 41.38 -38.00
N GLU A 3 -12.63 41.26 -36.81
CA GLU A 3 -13.70 42.11 -36.24
C GLU A 3 -15.18 41.71 -36.44
N THR A 4 -15.75 41.13 -35.37
CA THR A 4 -17.04 41.56 -34.76
C THR A 4 -16.93 43.02 -34.27
N PRO A 5 -18.00 43.85 -34.06
CA PRO A 5 -19.22 43.51 -33.29
C PRO A 5 -20.51 44.37 -33.54
N SER A 6 -21.50 44.22 -32.62
CA SER A 6 -22.66 45.09 -32.28
C SER A 6 -23.97 44.89 -33.07
N GLU A 7 -25.20 44.99 -32.53
CA GLU A 7 -25.75 45.25 -31.18
C GLU A 7 -27.30 45.02 -31.24
N LYS A 8 -27.93 44.62 -30.11
CA LYS A 8 -29.35 44.88 -29.71
C LYS A 8 -30.48 44.20 -30.53
N SER A 9 -31.65 43.76 -30.03
CA SER A 9 -32.35 43.87 -28.73
C SER A 9 -33.72 43.15 -28.84
N ILE A 10 -34.11 42.41 -27.79
CA ILE A 10 -35.49 42.22 -27.23
C ILE A 10 -36.52 41.28 -27.93
N ALA A 11 -36.74 40.15 -27.26
CA ALA A 11 -37.98 39.51 -26.76
C ALA A 11 -39.07 38.84 -27.65
N ASP A 12 -39.48 37.67 -27.11
CA ASP A 12 -40.77 36.96 -27.13
C ASP A 12 -41.31 36.29 -28.40
N SER A 13 -41.33 34.95 -28.40
CA SER A 13 -42.56 34.12 -28.43
C SER A 13 -42.26 32.62 -28.52
N LYS A 14 -43.09 31.82 -27.83
CA LYS A 14 -43.16 30.34 -27.84
C LYS A 14 -44.05 29.87 -29.00
N GLU A 15 -43.74 28.72 -29.59
CA GLU A 15 -44.67 27.76 -30.24
C GLU A 15 -43.90 26.42 -30.37
N GLU A 16 -44.24 25.36 -29.65
CA GLU A 16 -45.33 24.39 -29.86
C GLU A 16 -45.01 23.38 -30.98
N ASN A 17 -44.83 22.09 -30.62
CA ASN A 17 -44.72 20.99 -31.57
C ASN A 17 -45.35 19.72 -30.98
N GLN A 18 -46.30 19.16 -31.73
CA GLN A 18 -47.08 17.94 -31.50
C GLN A 18 -47.37 17.33 -32.89
N PRO A 19 -47.79 16.06 -33.02
CA PRO A 19 -47.12 14.82 -32.66
C PRO A 19 -47.06 13.85 -33.88
N THR A 20 -46.39 12.70 -33.78
CA THR A 20 -46.65 11.57 -34.69
C THR A 20 -46.58 10.24 -33.95
N GLU A 21 -47.62 9.43 -34.17
CA GLU A 21 -47.99 8.19 -33.49
C GLU A 21 -46.96 7.05 -33.67
N VAL A 22 -46.77 6.26 -32.61
CA VAL A 22 -46.24 4.90 -32.69
C VAL A 22 -47.26 3.95 -32.06
N ILE A 23 -47.56 2.92 -32.83
CA ILE A 23 -48.60 1.90 -32.68
C ILE A 23 -48.47 1.14 -31.36
N GLY A 24 -49.60 1.01 -30.67
CA GLY A 24 -49.73 0.34 -29.37
C GLY A 24 -49.58 -1.18 -29.46
N THR A 25 -48.70 -1.71 -28.61
CA THR A 25 -48.83 -3.06 -28.06
C THR A 25 -49.54 -2.94 -26.73
N GLU A 26 -50.64 -3.67 -26.55
CA GLU A 26 -51.39 -3.73 -25.30
C GLU A 26 -50.48 -4.22 -24.18
N TYR A 27 -50.06 -3.30 -23.31
CA TYR A 27 -49.43 -3.64 -22.04
C TYR A 27 -50.52 -4.17 -21.10
N ASN A 28 -50.42 -5.46 -20.80
CA ASN A 28 -51.27 -6.13 -19.84
C ASN A 28 -51.08 -5.46 -18.46
N LYS A 29 -52.17 -4.94 -17.87
CA LYS A 29 -52.15 -4.26 -16.56
C LYS A 29 -51.60 -5.13 -15.42
N ASN A 30 -51.54 -6.44 -15.62
CA ASN A 30 -50.98 -7.39 -14.65
C ASN A 30 -49.44 -7.40 -14.63
N ASP A 31 -48.76 -6.95 -15.69
CA ASP A 31 -47.29 -6.98 -15.75
C ASP A 31 -46.64 -5.76 -15.05
N LEU A 32 -47.43 -4.69 -14.84
CA LEU A 32 -47.01 -3.47 -14.13
C LEU A 32 -47.13 -3.57 -12.60
N GLU A 33 -47.88 -4.52 -12.05
CA GLU A 33 -47.86 -4.81 -10.60
C GLU A 33 -46.59 -5.58 -10.17
N THR A 34 -45.88 -6.21 -11.11
CA THR A 34 -44.62 -6.93 -10.87
C THR A 34 -43.35 -6.06 -10.89
N ALA A 35 -43.47 -4.75 -11.12
CA ALA A 35 -42.34 -3.81 -11.19
C ALA A 35 -42.24 -2.84 -9.98
N LEU A 36 -42.91 -3.16 -8.87
CA LEU A 36 -42.58 -2.57 -7.58
C LEU A 36 -41.30 -3.26 -7.03
N PRO A 37 -40.34 -2.53 -6.43
CA PRO A 37 -39.21 -3.17 -5.76
C PRO A 37 -39.76 -4.22 -4.78
N PRO A 38 -39.11 -5.39 -4.62
CA PRO A 38 -39.62 -6.42 -3.74
C PRO A 38 -39.88 -5.78 -2.38
N GLN A 39 -41.15 -5.72 -1.95
CA GLN A 39 -41.48 -5.39 -0.57
C GLN A 39 -40.55 -6.23 0.29
N ASN A 40 -39.79 -5.61 1.21
CA ASN A 40 -38.84 -6.27 2.08
C ASN A 40 -39.55 -7.40 2.84
N ARG A 41 -39.61 -8.60 2.24
CA ARG A 41 -40.23 -9.77 2.87
C ARG A 41 -39.24 -10.26 3.89
N TYR A 42 -39.52 -9.98 5.17
CA TYR A 42 -38.73 -10.51 6.27
C TYR A 42 -38.82 -12.04 6.28
N PRO A 43 -37.76 -12.76 6.69
CA PRO A 43 -37.78 -14.22 6.73
C PRO A 43 -38.81 -14.72 7.75
N GLU A 44 -39.80 -15.46 7.27
CA GLU A 44 -40.85 -16.06 8.08
C GLU A 44 -40.44 -17.41 8.66
N THR A 45 -41.12 -17.85 9.71
CA THR A 45 -40.86 -19.14 10.37
C THR A 45 -41.32 -20.29 9.49
N ASP A 46 -40.39 -21.19 9.15
CA ASP A 46 -40.66 -22.45 8.46
C ASP A 46 -40.13 -23.63 9.28
N LEU A 47 -40.99 -24.15 10.16
CA LEU A 47 -40.68 -25.29 11.02
C LEU A 47 -40.44 -26.59 10.24
N SER A 48 -40.90 -26.68 8.98
CA SER A 48 -40.67 -27.86 8.14
C SER A 48 -39.21 -27.98 7.70
N ARG A 49 -38.56 -26.83 7.48
CA ARG A 49 -37.13 -26.72 7.15
C ARG A 49 -36.23 -26.52 8.37
N GLY A 50 -36.82 -26.49 9.56
CA GLY A 50 -36.10 -26.22 10.81
C GLY A 50 -35.63 -24.77 10.95
N ILE A 51 -36.23 -23.82 10.22
CA ILE A 51 -35.84 -22.41 10.22
C ILE A 51 -36.85 -21.59 11.03
N VAL A 52 -36.37 -20.84 12.02
CA VAL A 52 -37.17 -19.95 12.85
C VAL A 52 -36.97 -18.50 12.41
N GLY A 53 -38.07 -17.80 12.14
CA GLY A 53 -38.10 -16.41 11.66
C GLY A 53 -39.24 -15.62 12.33
N TRP A 54 -39.79 -14.64 11.61
CA TRP A 54 -40.97 -13.88 12.05
C TRP A 54 -42.26 -14.71 11.87
N ASP A 55 -43.31 -14.41 12.63
CA ASP A 55 -44.61 -15.11 12.47
C ASP A 55 -45.42 -14.60 11.27
N GLY A 56 -45.02 -13.46 10.70
CA GLY A 56 -45.55 -12.88 9.48
C GLY A 56 -44.89 -11.52 9.20
N GLN A 57 -45.23 -10.89 8.07
CA GLN A 57 -44.69 -9.57 7.73
C GLN A 57 -45.11 -8.46 8.72
N ASP A 58 -46.30 -8.59 9.32
CA ASP A 58 -46.87 -7.65 10.29
C ASP A 58 -46.63 -8.06 11.76
N ASP A 59 -45.65 -8.94 12.02
CA ASP A 59 -45.34 -9.42 13.37
C ASP A 59 -45.08 -8.23 14.33
N PRO A 60 -45.83 -8.10 15.45
CA PRO A 60 -45.68 -6.99 16.39
C PRO A 60 -44.35 -7.00 17.16
N ASP A 61 -43.64 -8.13 17.20
CA ASP A 61 -42.31 -8.23 17.80
C ASP A 61 -41.20 -7.74 16.85
N ASN A 62 -41.50 -7.52 15.57
CA ASN A 62 -40.58 -6.90 14.63
C ASN A 62 -40.45 -5.38 14.94
N PRO A 63 -39.23 -4.87 15.22
CA PRO A 63 -39.00 -3.45 15.51
C PRO A 63 -39.47 -2.48 14.40
N GLN A 64 -39.46 -2.93 13.14
CA GLN A 64 -39.98 -2.14 12.02
C GLN A 64 -41.51 -2.04 12.01
N ASN A 65 -42.23 -2.82 12.81
CA ASN A 65 -43.69 -2.77 12.93
C ASN A 65 -44.16 -2.05 14.21
N PHE A 66 -43.24 -1.51 15.01
CA PHE A 66 -43.63 -0.75 16.20
C PHE A 66 -44.48 0.48 15.87
N ALA A 67 -45.43 0.80 16.74
CA ALA A 67 -46.24 2.01 16.62
C ALA A 67 -45.36 3.26 16.47
N ALA A 68 -45.76 4.19 15.60
CA ALA A 68 -44.97 5.38 15.26
C ALA A 68 -44.57 6.20 16.51
N SER A 69 -45.50 6.40 17.46
CA SER A 69 -45.23 7.09 18.72
C SER A 69 -44.07 6.48 19.50
N ARG A 70 -43.96 5.14 19.48
CA ARG A 70 -42.86 4.41 20.12
C ARG A 70 -41.56 4.60 19.36
N LYS A 71 -41.59 4.49 18.02
CA LYS A 71 -40.38 4.65 17.19
C LYS A 71 -39.76 6.03 17.35
N TRP A 72 -40.59 7.05 17.21
CA TRP A 72 -40.18 8.44 17.34
C TRP A 72 -39.83 8.82 18.78
N GLY A 73 -40.53 8.25 19.78
CA GLY A 73 -40.17 8.42 21.19
C GLY A 73 -38.80 7.83 21.53
N LEU A 74 -38.49 6.62 21.05
CA LEU A 74 -37.18 5.98 21.24
C LEU A 74 -36.07 6.74 20.51
N LEU A 75 -36.33 7.20 19.28
CA LEU A 75 -35.40 8.05 18.54
C LEU A 75 -35.15 9.38 19.27
N GLY A 76 -36.19 10.00 19.82
CA GLY A 76 -36.08 11.24 20.59
C GLY A 76 -35.19 11.07 21.83
N LEU A 77 -35.41 10.00 22.59
CA LEU A 77 -34.58 9.68 23.77
C LEU A 77 -33.13 9.33 23.39
N THR A 78 -32.95 8.56 22.32
CA THR A 78 -31.61 8.22 21.81
C THR A 78 -30.88 9.48 21.35
N SER A 79 -31.56 10.37 20.62
CA SER A 79 -31.02 11.68 20.22
C SER A 79 -30.68 12.55 21.42
N ALA A 80 -31.52 12.55 22.47
CA ALA A 80 -31.29 13.32 23.69
C ALA A 80 -30.02 12.85 24.43
N ILE A 81 -29.82 11.54 24.61
CA ILE A 81 -28.59 11.05 25.26
C ILE A 81 -27.36 11.27 24.37
N THR A 82 -27.52 11.14 23.05
CA THR A 82 -26.48 11.45 22.05
C THR A 82 -26.10 12.93 22.02
N PHE A 83 -26.99 13.84 22.43
CA PHE A 83 -26.67 15.24 22.70
C PHE A 83 -25.91 15.44 24.02
N VAL A 84 -26.37 14.78 25.10
CA VAL A 84 -25.79 14.94 26.45
C VAL A 84 -24.33 14.46 26.52
N SER A 85 -23.96 13.46 25.74
CA SER A 85 -22.62 12.89 25.80
C SER A 85 -21.51 13.86 25.29
N PRO A 86 -21.61 14.47 24.08
CA PRO A 86 -20.70 15.53 23.64
C PRO A 86 -20.86 16.85 24.42
N LEU A 87 -22.05 17.11 24.98
CA LEU A 87 -22.23 18.19 25.94
C LEU A 87 -21.30 17.97 27.15
N ALA A 88 -21.28 16.77 27.73
CA ALA A 88 -20.44 16.44 28.89
C ALA A 88 -18.93 16.53 28.62
N SER A 89 -18.49 16.30 27.38
CA SER A 89 -17.09 16.42 27.01
C SER A 89 -16.60 17.88 27.09
N SER A 90 -17.44 18.82 26.66
CA SER A 90 -17.09 20.24 26.45
C SER A 90 -17.54 21.18 27.58
N MET A 91 -18.62 20.84 28.31
CA MET A 91 -19.20 21.70 29.36
C MET A 91 -18.24 21.99 30.52
N PHE A 92 -17.22 21.16 30.72
CA PHE A 92 -16.21 21.38 31.74
C PHE A 92 -15.14 22.43 31.35
N SER A 93 -14.94 22.69 30.05
CA SER A 93 -13.75 23.41 29.56
C SER A 93 -13.57 24.82 30.14
N PRO A 94 -14.61 25.69 30.22
CA PRO A 94 -14.44 27.04 30.75
C PRO A 94 -14.13 27.08 32.25
N SER A 95 -14.55 26.05 32.99
CA SER A 95 -14.36 25.96 34.44
C SER A 95 -12.99 25.40 34.84
N VAL A 96 -12.12 25.05 33.88
CA VAL A 96 -10.82 24.40 34.16
C VAL A 96 -9.92 25.25 35.06
N SER A 97 -9.99 26.58 34.94
CA SER A 97 -9.24 27.49 35.80
C SER A 97 -9.69 27.43 37.27
N TYR A 98 -10.98 27.18 37.54
CA TYR A 98 -11.46 26.99 38.90
C TYR A 98 -10.95 25.68 39.50
N VAL A 99 -10.81 24.64 38.68
CA VAL A 99 -10.18 23.37 39.10
C VAL A 99 -8.70 23.56 39.45
N ALA A 100 -7.99 24.36 38.65
CA ALA A 100 -6.59 24.71 38.90
C ALA A 100 -6.43 25.36 40.28
N ILE A 101 -7.32 26.30 40.63
CA ILE A 101 -7.31 27.01 41.91
C ILE A 101 -7.73 26.06 43.06
N ASP A 102 -8.85 25.36 42.92
CA ASP A 102 -9.44 24.52 43.96
C ASP A 102 -8.56 23.30 44.31
N LEU A 103 -7.90 22.70 43.32
CA LEU A 103 -7.04 21.54 43.50
C LEU A 103 -5.54 21.90 43.59
N GLY A 104 -5.19 23.19 43.56
CA GLY A 104 -3.81 23.67 43.67
C GLY A 104 -2.88 23.23 42.54
N VAL A 105 -3.38 23.09 41.30
CA VAL A 105 -2.60 22.61 40.15
C VAL A 105 -2.13 23.75 39.27
N THR A 106 -0.81 23.85 39.07
CA THR A 106 -0.18 24.88 38.22
C THR A 106 0.16 24.41 36.80
N ASN A 107 0.14 23.10 36.54
CA ASN A 107 0.52 22.53 35.25
C ASN A 107 -0.61 22.66 34.21
N LYS A 108 -0.47 23.63 33.29
CA LYS A 108 -1.43 23.88 32.20
C LYS A 108 -1.64 22.68 31.29
N THR A 109 -0.60 21.86 31.05
CA THR A 109 -0.70 20.67 30.18
C THR A 109 -1.61 19.61 30.81
N LEU A 110 -1.49 19.36 32.11
CA LEU A 110 -2.37 18.41 32.82
C LEU A 110 -3.82 18.90 32.87
N LEU A 111 -4.02 20.21 33.01
CA LEU A 111 -5.35 20.83 32.97
C LEU A 111 -6.00 20.67 31.58
N SER A 112 -5.28 20.97 30.50
CA SER A 112 -5.76 20.73 29.12
C SER A 112 -6.02 19.24 28.86
N PHE A 113 -5.16 18.36 29.37
CA PHE A 113 -5.34 16.91 29.26
C PHE A 113 -6.60 16.42 29.98
N SER A 114 -6.96 17.02 31.11
CA SER A 114 -8.21 16.69 31.81
C SER A 114 -9.46 16.94 30.96
N ILE A 115 -9.41 17.86 30.00
CA ILE A 115 -10.50 18.09 29.04
C ILE A 115 -10.45 17.05 27.92
N SER A 116 -9.29 16.88 27.28
CA SER A 116 -9.14 16.05 26.06
C SER A 116 -9.16 14.54 26.30
N ILE A 117 -8.83 14.07 27.51
CA ILE A 117 -8.83 12.64 27.87
C ILE A 117 -10.19 11.96 27.63
N TYR A 118 -11.28 12.72 27.68
CA TYR A 118 -12.62 12.22 27.40
C TYR A 118 -12.74 11.65 25.97
N ILE A 119 -12.04 12.23 24.98
CA ILE A 119 -12.00 11.71 23.60
C ILE A 119 -11.28 10.37 23.54
N LEU A 120 -10.28 10.14 24.39
CA LEU A 120 -9.60 8.85 24.43
C LEU A 120 -10.60 7.76 24.83
N GLY A 121 -11.52 8.06 25.75
CA GLY A 121 -12.66 7.20 26.05
C GLY A 121 -13.57 6.97 24.83
N TYR A 122 -13.85 8.00 24.03
CA TYR A 122 -14.57 7.87 22.75
C TYR A 122 -13.85 7.02 21.71
N ALA A 123 -12.52 6.94 21.74
CA ALA A 123 -11.76 6.11 20.82
C ALA A 123 -11.82 4.62 21.21
N PHE A 124 -11.67 4.32 22.51
CA PHE A 124 -11.63 2.93 22.98
C PHE A 124 -13.02 2.30 23.19
N GLY A 125 -14.03 3.08 23.58
CA GLY A 125 -15.37 2.57 23.84
C GLY A 125 -16.00 1.82 22.66
N PRO A 126 -16.05 2.39 21.44
CA PRO A 126 -16.67 1.75 20.29
C PRO A 126 -16.05 0.39 19.91
N LEU A 127 -14.75 0.21 20.17
CA LEU A 127 -14.02 -1.04 19.86
C LEU A 127 -14.58 -2.24 20.62
N ALA A 128 -15.13 -2.03 21.82
CA ALA A 128 -15.79 -3.07 22.60
C ALA A 128 -17.32 -3.01 22.45
N LEU A 129 -17.90 -1.81 22.50
CA LEU A 129 -19.35 -1.63 22.56
C LEU A 129 -20.06 -2.03 21.26
N ALA A 130 -19.45 -1.79 20.08
CA ALA A 130 -20.09 -2.15 18.81
C ALA A 130 -20.22 -3.68 18.65
N PRO A 131 -19.14 -4.49 18.76
CA PRO A 131 -19.24 -5.94 18.58
C PRO A 131 -20.08 -6.59 19.69
N LEU A 132 -19.98 -6.11 20.93
CA LEU A 132 -20.80 -6.63 22.03
C LEU A 132 -22.29 -6.39 21.78
N SER A 133 -22.68 -5.32 21.08
CA SER A 133 -24.08 -5.04 20.76
C SER A 133 -24.67 -6.01 19.74
N GLU A 134 -23.84 -6.57 18.86
CA GLU A 134 -24.27 -7.60 17.89
C GLU A 134 -24.44 -8.96 18.58
N VAL A 135 -23.63 -9.25 19.60
CA VAL A 135 -23.71 -10.50 20.37
C VAL A 135 -24.85 -10.47 21.40
N TYR A 136 -24.93 -9.43 22.22
CA TYR A 136 -25.85 -9.37 23.36
C TYR A 136 -27.14 -8.61 23.07
N GLY A 137 -27.20 -7.86 21.97
CA GLY A 137 -28.33 -7.00 21.61
C GLY A 137 -28.04 -5.52 21.85
N ARG A 138 -28.70 -4.65 21.08
CA ARG A 138 -28.48 -3.19 21.14
C ARG A 138 -29.02 -2.60 22.43
N ARG A 139 -30.13 -3.11 22.94
CA ARG A 139 -30.75 -2.57 24.16
C ARG A 139 -29.82 -2.70 25.36
N ILE A 140 -29.31 -3.91 25.60
CA ILE A 140 -28.52 -4.21 26.80
C ILE A 140 -27.24 -3.37 26.81
N ILE A 141 -26.51 -3.35 25.69
CA ILE A 141 -25.23 -2.64 25.61
C ILE A 141 -25.42 -1.12 25.65
N LEU A 142 -26.46 -0.57 25.01
CA LEU A 142 -26.79 0.85 25.11
C LEU A 142 -27.13 1.25 26.55
N SER A 143 -27.96 0.46 27.24
CA SER A 143 -28.32 0.70 28.64
C SER A 143 -27.10 0.61 29.57
N CYS A 144 -26.26 -0.41 29.43
CA CYS A 144 -25.02 -0.54 30.20
C CYS A 144 -24.08 0.65 29.98
N GLY A 145 -23.90 1.09 28.73
CA GLY A 145 -23.07 2.24 28.39
C GLY A 145 -23.60 3.55 28.97
N ASN A 146 -24.92 3.76 28.91
CA ASN A 146 -25.57 4.94 29.47
C ASN A 146 -25.44 4.99 31.00
N TRP A 147 -25.70 3.89 31.70
CA TRP A 147 -25.55 3.85 33.15
C TRP A 147 -24.09 3.92 33.60
N TRP A 148 -23.17 3.34 32.83
CA TRP A 148 -21.73 3.53 33.03
C TRP A 148 -21.37 5.02 32.97
N PHE A 149 -21.83 5.72 31.93
CA PHE A 149 -21.65 7.17 31.82
C PHE A 149 -22.21 7.92 33.03
N VAL A 150 -23.47 7.65 33.43
CA VAL A 150 -24.12 8.29 34.60
C VAL A 150 -23.30 8.11 35.88
N VAL A 151 -22.83 6.88 36.17
CA VAL A 151 -22.07 6.58 37.39
C VAL A 151 -20.74 7.33 37.41
N TRP A 152 -20.03 7.40 36.29
CA TRP A 152 -18.74 8.11 36.25
C TRP A 152 -18.87 9.62 36.32
N GLN A 153 -20.05 10.19 36.08
CA GLN A 153 -20.32 11.61 36.39
C GLN A 153 -20.26 11.87 37.91
N ILE A 154 -20.69 10.92 38.75
CA ILE A 154 -20.52 10.99 40.22
C ILE A 154 -19.04 11.08 40.56
N GLY A 155 -18.23 10.22 39.95
CA GLY A 155 -16.78 10.22 40.13
C GLY A 155 -16.18 11.59 39.79
N CYS A 156 -16.53 12.15 38.64
CA CYS A 156 -16.06 13.47 38.22
C CYS A 156 -16.48 14.58 39.19
N ALA A 157 -17.70 14.53 39.71
CA ALA A 157 -18.22 15.53 40.65
C ALA A 157 -17.52 15.47 42.02
N LEU A 158 -17.18 14.26 42.48
CA LEU A 158 -16.55 14.00 43.78
C LEU A 158 -15.03 13.85 43.72
N ALA A 159 -14.40 14.18 42.59
CA ALA A 159 -12.97 14.01 42.41
C ALA A 159 -12.16 14.83 43.44
N PRO A 160 -11.27 14.19 44.23
CA PRO A 160 -10.48 14.88 45.27
C PRO A 160 -9.19 15.50 44.72
N ASN A 161 -8.72 15.07 43.54
CA ASN A 161 -7.53 15.58 42.88
C ASN A 161 -7.64 15.44 41.36
N LEU A 162 -6.74 16.11 40.64
CA LEU A 162 -6.77 16.17 39.18
C LEU A 162 -6.58 14.80 38.52
N THR A 163 -5.74 13.92 39.08
CA THR A 163 -5.52 12.57 38.54
C THR A 163 -6.79 11.73 38.59
N CYS A 164 -7.52 11.77 39.71
CA CYS A 164 -8.81 11.10 39.83
C CYS A 164 -9.80 11.67 38.81
N LEU A 165 -9.87 13.00 38.65
CA LEU A 165 -10.72 13.65 37.66
C LEU A 165 -10.40 13.18 36.23
N ILE A 166 -9.12 13.08 35.87
CA ILE A 166 -8.67 12.58 34.56
C ILE A 166 -9.15 11.14 34.33
N ILE A 167 -8.95 10.26 35.31
CA ILE A 167 -9.35 8.85 35.23
C ILE A 167 -10.88 8.72 35.11
N PHE A 168 -11.63 9.45 35.93
CA PHE A 168 -13.09 9.41 35.89
C PHE A 168 -13.65 9.97 34.58
N ARG A 169 -13.03 11.02 34.04
CA ARG A 169 -13.39 11.57 32.72
C ARG A 169 -13.09 10.60 31.58
N PHE A 170 -11.99 9.85 31.65
CA PHE A 170 -11.71 8.76 30.70
C PHE A 170 -12.83 7.71 30.70
N PHE A 171 -13.20 7.21 31.88
CA PHE A 171 -14.25 6.21 32.00
C PHE A 171 -15.64 6.74 31.62
N ALA A 172 -15.96 7.99 31.95
CA ALA A 172 -17.17 8.65 31.48
C ALA A 172 -17.21 8.69 29.94
N GLY A 173 -16.08 9.00 29.29
CA GLY A 173 -15.96 8.98 27.83
C GLY A 173 -16.28 7.61 27.22
N ILE A 174 -15.80 6.51 27.83
CA ILE A 174 -16.12 5.15 27.35
C ILE A 174 -17.63 4.92 27.30
N GLY A 175 -18.35 5.20 28.40
CA GLY A 175 -19.81 5.06 28.44
C GLY A 175 -20.53 6.02 27.48
N GLY A 176 -20.06 7.28 27.44
CA GLY A 176 -20.63 8.32 26.58
C GLY A 176 -20.56 7.98 25.09
N SER A 177 -19.59 7.16 24.67
CA SER A 177 -19.45 6.72 23.28
C SER A 177 -20.54 5.73 22.82
N ALA A 178 -21.22 5.05 23.76
CA ALA A 178 -22.20 4.00 23.46
C ALA A 178 -23.34 4.50 22.57
N CYS A 179 -23.92 5.64 22.94
CA CYS A 179 -25.04 6.24 22.19
C CYS A 179 -24.63 6.74 20.80
N LEU A 180 -23.38 7.21 20.63
CA LEU A 180 -22.83 7.62 19.33
C LEU A 180 -22.58 6.42 18.41
N THR A 181 -22.14 5.31 19.00
CA THR A 181 -21.78 4.08 18.26
C THR A 181 -23.02 3.28 17.87
N LEU A 182 -23.96 3.13 18.79
CA LEU A 182 -25.14 2.28 18.60
C LEU A 182 -26.32 3.01 17.99
N GLY A 183 -26.36 4.34 18.05
CA GLY A 183 -27.49 5.14 17.57
C GLY A 183 -27.82 4.92 16.09
N ALA A 184 -26.82 4.93 15.21
CA ALA A 184 -27.02 4.63 13.79
C ALA A 184 -27.57 3.22 13.55
N GLY A 185 -27.14 2.24 14.36
CA GLY A 185 -27.65 0.88 14.32
C GLY A 185 -29.09 0.76 14.77
N VAL A 186 -29.48 1.45 15.86
CA VAL A 186 -30.88 1.51 16.32
C VAL A 186 -31.78 2.13 15.27
N ILE A 187 -31.32 3.16 14.55
CA ILE A 187 -32.07 3.77 13.45
C ILE A 187 -32.26 2.79 12.29
N ALA A 188 -31.21 2.06 11.92
CA ALA A 188 -31.28 1.06 10.86
C ALA A 188 -32.25 -0.07 11.20
N ASP A 189 -32.32 -0.48 12.45
CA ASP A 189 -33.22 -1.53 12.92
C ASP A 189 -34.69 -1.08 12.98
N LEU A 190 -34.96 0.19 13.32
CA LEU A 190 -36.29 0.71 13.65
C LEU A 190 -37.03 1.32 12.46
N PHE A 191 -36.30 1.93 11.53
CA PHE A 191 -36.86 2.66 10.39
C PHE A 191 -36.59 1.97 9.05
N PRO A 192 -37.58 1.94 8.14
CA PRO A 192 -37.38 1.48 6.77
C PRO A 192 -36.50 2.46 6.00
N ILE A 193 -35.89 2.00 4.91
CA ILE A 193 -34.82 2.70 4.18
C ILE A 193 -35.21 4.13 3.79
N GLU A 194 -36.46 4.34 3.42
CA GLU A 194 -37.02 5.62 2.95
C GLU A 194 -37.08 6.66 4.09
N GLN A 195 -37.27 6.22 5.34
CA GLN A 195 -37.38 7.10 6.52
C GLN A 195 -36.06 7.27 7.27
N ARG A 196 -35.05 6.43 7.00
CA ARG A 196 -33.75 6.45 7.70
C ARG A 196 -33.02 7.77 7.55
N GLY A 197 -33.13 8.45 6.40
CA GLY A 197 -32.47 9.75 6.17
C GLY A 197 -32.91 10.82 7.17
N LEU A 198 -34.23 10.98 7.34
CA LEU A 198 -34.81 11.93 8.29
C LEU A 198 -34.46 11.56 9.75
N ALA A 199 -34.57 10.28 10.10
CA ALA A 199 -34.22 9.80 11.44
C ALA A 199 -32.73 10.04 11.78
N THR A 200 -31.84 9.79 10.81
CA THR A 200 -30.40 10.05 10.94
C THR A 200 -30.12 11.53 11.08
N ALA A 201 -30.80 12.40 10.32
CA ALA A 201 -30.62 13.85 10.44
C ALA A 201 -31.00 14.38 11.84
N ILE A 202 -32.14 13.92 12.39
CA ILE A 202 -32.58 14.32 13.74
C ILE A 202 -31.58 13.85 14.79
N TRP A 203 -31.12 12.60 14.71
CA TRP A 203 -30.14 12.05 15.64
C TRP A 203 -28.78 12.76 15.55
N SER A 204 -28.27 12.99 14.34
CA SER A 204 -26.99 13.66 14.09
C SER A 204 -26.98 15.15 14.49
N SER A 205 -28.13 15.78 14.73
CA SER A 205 -28.19 17.15 15.26
C SER A 205 -27.67 17.26 16.69
N GLY A 206 -27.88 16.23 17.53
CA GLY A 206 -27.48 16.22 18.94
C GLY A 206 -25.97 16.40 19.15
N PRO A 207 -25.11 15.59 18.51
CA PRO A 207 -23.66 15.71 18.62
C PRO A 207 -23.09 17.06 18.19
N MET A 208 -23.81 17.80 17.36
CA MET A 208 -23.36 19.08 16.80
C MET A 208 -23.69 20.25 17.73
N ILE A 209 -24.82 20.17 18.42
CA ILE A 209 -25.27 21.21 19.36
C ILE A 209 -24.50 21.10 20.69
N GLY A 210 -24.18 19.88 21.13
CA GLY A 210 -23.50 19.62 22.40
C GLY A 210 -22.23 20.45 22.62
N PRO A 211 -21.26 20.45 21.69
CA PRO A 211 -20.00 21.18 21.83
C PRO A 211 -20.14 22.72 21.82
N VAL A 212 -21.29 23.26 21.43
CA VAL A 212 -21.59 24.71 21.45
C VAL A 212 -22.27 25.08 22.77
N VAL A 213 -23.32 24.35 23.13
CA VAL A 213 -24.10 24.60 24.34
C VAL A 213 -23.29 24.27 25.59
N GLY A 214 -22.38 23.29 25.51
CA GLY A 214 -21.53 22.86 26.62
C GLY A 214 -20.76 24.01 27.24
N PRO A 215 -19.81 24.64 26.54
CA PRO A 215 -19.04 25.74 27.12
C PRO A 215 -19.90 26.90 27.62
N ILE A 216 -21.03 27.20 26.96
CA ILE A 216 -21.94 28.26 27.42
C ILE A 216 -22.55 27.90 28.78
N ALA A 217 -23.20 26.74 28.89
CA ALA A 217 -23.82 26.29 30.14
C ALA A 217 -22.77 26.08 31.24
N GLY A 218 -21.64 25.46 30.89
CA GLY A 218 -20.53 25.18 31.78
C GLY A 218 -19.85 26.41 32.35
N GLY A 219 -19.68 27.45 31.53
CA GLY A 219 -19.14 28.74 31.97
C GLY A 219 -19.98 29.36 33.07
N PHE A 220 -21.29 29.49 32.88
CA PHE A 220 -22.18 30.10 33.86
C PHE A 220 -22.40 29.24 35.10
N ILE A 221 -22.57 27.92 34.95
CA ILE A 221 -22.71 26.99 36.10
C ILE A 221 -21.43 27.01 36.93
N GLY A 222 -20.27 26.91 36.27
CA GLY A 222 -18.97 26.92 36.92
C GLY A 222 -18.65 28.24 37.65
N GLU A 223 -19.09 29.38 37.10
CA GLU A 223 -18.92 30.69 37.71
C GLU A 223 -19.83 30.91 38.92
N THR A 224 -21.10 30.45 38.87
CA THR A 224 -22.12 30.80 39.88
C THR A 224 -22.17 29.82 41.06
N ILE A 225 -22.21 28.52 40.80
CA ILE A 225 -22.41 27.48 41.83
C ILE A 225 -21.14 26.62 42.01
N GLY A 226 -20.23 26.65 41.02
CA GLY A 226 -18.92 26.02 41.08
C GLY A 226 -18.75 24.88 40.07
N TRP A 227 -17.48 24.56 39.76
CA TRP A 227 -17.13 23.62 38.69
C TRP A 227 -17.65 22.19 38.91
N ARG A 228 -17.81 21.76 40.18
CA ARG A 228 -18.35 20.41 40.49
C ARG A 228 -19.81 20.25 40.06
N TRP A 229 -20.59 21.33 40.09
CA TRP A 229 -22.00 21.33 39.70
C TRP A 229 -22.22 21.09 38.21
N VAL A 230 -21.21 21.35 37.38
CA VAL A 230 -21.21 20.95 35.96
C VAL A 230 -21.47 19.44 35.85
N PHE A 231 -20.79 18.64 36.67
CA PHE A 231 -20.95 17.18 36.65
C PHE A 231 -22.26 16.71 37.28
N TRP A 232 -22.75 17.37 38.34
CA TRP A 232 -24.06 17.07 38.94
C TRP A 232 -25.21 17.35 37.98
N VAL A 233 -25.17 18.45 37.24
CA VAL A 233 -26.18 18.78 36.22
C VAL A 233 -26.17 17.74 35.10
N LEU A 234 -24.98 17.36 34.60
CA LEU A 234 -24.86 16.29 33.60
C LEU A 234 -25.40 14.96 34.13
N LEU A 235 -25.14 14.63 35.39
CA LEU A 235 -25.67 13.43 36.03
C LEU A 235 -27.20 13.44 36.06
N MET A 236 -27.83 14.53 36.50
CA MET A 236 -29.29 14.61 36.57
C MET A 236 -29.93 14.44 35.19
N ILE A 237 -29.42 15.16 34.19
CA ILE A 237 -29.95 15.09 32.82
C ILE A 237 -29.73 13.70 32.23
N SER A 238 -28.51 13.17 32.33
CA SER A 238 -28.20 11.83 31.80
C SER A 238 -28.96 10.72 32.51
N ALA A 239 -29.17 10.80 33.82
CA ALA A 239 -29.95 9.83 34.59
C ALA A 239 -31.43 9.83 34.18
N VAL A 240 -32.04 11.02 34.01
CA VAL A 240 -33.44 11.14 33.56
C VAL A 240 -33.62 10.54 32.16
N VAL A 241 -32.75 10.92 31.23
CA VAL A 241 -32.82 10.40 29.85
C VAL A 241 -32.54 8.89 29.82
N SER A 242 -31.53 8.41 30.56
CA SER A 242 -31.19 6.98 30.63
C SER A 242 -32.31 6.15 31.26
N THR A 243 -33.00 6.68 32.27
CA THR A 243 -34.18 6.05 32.87
C THR A 243 -35.33 5.98 31.86
N GLY A 244 -35.57 7.07 31.12
CA GLY A 244 -36.54 7.08 30.03
C GLY A 244 -36.23 6.03 28.96
N ILE A 245 -34.96 5.89 28.58
CA ILE A 245 -34.50 4.82 27.68
C ILE A 245 -34.79 3.46 28.30
N GLU A 246 -34.43 3.19 29.56
CA GLU A 246 -34.65 1.87 30.15
C GLU A 246 -36.13 1.45 30.21
N VAL A 247 -37.03 2.41 30.43
CA VAL A 247 -38.48 2.15 30.50
C VAL A 247 -39.08 1.88 29.12
N LEU A 248 -38.68 2.64 28.09
CA LEU A 248 -39.29 2.59 26.75
C LEU A 248 -38.58 1.62 25.79
N ASN A 249 -37.29 1.41 26.00
CA ASN A 249 -36.42 0.68 25.08
C ASN A 249 -36.73 -0.82 25.13
N ARG A 250 -36.91 -1.39 23.93
CA ARG A 250 -36.97 -2.84 23.71
C ARG A 250 -35.81 -3.21 22.80
N GLU A 251 -35.45 -4.49 22.82
CA GLU A 251 -34.43 -4.96 21.89
C GLU A 251 -34.88 -4.70 20.45
N THR A 252 -34.00 -4.06 19.67
CA THR A 252 -34.28 -3.68 18.28
C THR A 252 -33.55 -4.57 17.28
N TYR A 253 -32.57 -5.35 17.73
CA TYR A 253 -31.75 -6.12 16.81
C TYR A 253 -32.43 -7.44 16.42
N ALA A 254 -32.85 -7.52 15.15
CA ALA A 254 -33.61 -8.63 14.58
C ALA A 254 -32.94 -10.01 14.81
N SER A 255 -31.63 -10.11 14.58
CA SER A 255 -30.89 -11.38 14.73
C SER A 255 -30.92 -11.90 16.17
N VAL A 256 -30.88 -11.01 17.17
CA VAL A 256 -30.94 -11.39 18.59
C VAL A 256 -32.36 -11.79 19.01
N LEU A 257 -33.38 -11.07 18.54
CA LEU A 257 -34.78 -11.41 18.80
C LEU A 257 -35.13 -12.80 18.28
N ILE A 258 -34.79 -13.09 17.01
CA ILE A 258 -35.05 -14.41 16.41
C ILE A 258 -34.20 -15.49 17.07
N ARG A 259 -32.96 -15.21 17.47
CA ARG A 259 -32.15 -16.18 18.22
C ARG A 259 -32.80 -16.54 19.56
N TRP A 260 -33.30 -15.56 20.31
CA TRP A 260 -34.03 -15.82 21.55
C TRP A 260 -35.33 -16.61 21.32
N LYS A 261 -36.07 -16.28 20.26
CA LYS A 261 -37.26 -17.04 19.82
C LYS A 261 -36.91 -18.49 19.45
N THR A 262 -35.81 -18.71 18.73
CA THR A 262 -35.31 -20.04 18.33
C THR A 262 -34.98 -20.88 19.55
N VAL A 263 -34.23 -20.33 20.53
CA VAL A 263 -33.88 -21.04 21.78
C VAL A 263 -35.12 -21.38 22.61
N ARG A 264 -36.11 -20.48 22.66
CA ARG A 264 -37.39 -20.72 23.34
C ARG A 264 -38.17 -21.85 22.67
N LEU A 265 -38.38 -21.76 21.35
CA LEU A 265 -39.11 -22.78 20.57
C LEU A 265 -38.40 -24.13 20.56
N ALA A 266 -37.07 -24.18 20.49
CA ALA A 266 -36.30 -25.41 20.55
C ALA A 266 -36.53 -26.15 21.88
N LYS A 267 -36.65 -25.40 22.99
CA LYS A 267 -36.98 -25.97 24.31
C LYS A 267 -38.45 -26.40 24.42
N GLU A 268 -39.38 -25.58 23.95
CA GLU A 268 -40.82 -25.86 24.02
C GLU A 268 -41.23 -27.06 23.15
N LEU A 269 -40.64 -27.19 21.96
CA LEU A 269 -40.94 -28.26 21.01
C LEU A 269 -40.02 -29.48 21.14
N GLY A 270 -39.01 -29.43 22.01
CA GLY A 270 -38.00 -30.49 22.15
C GLY A 270 -37.18 -30.74 20.88
N ARG A 271 -37.04 -29.72 20.03
CA ARG A 271 -36.41 -29.79 18.70
C ARG A 271 -35.07 -29.05 18.68
N PRO A 272 -33.93 -29.75 18.88
CA PRO A 272 -32.60 -29.13 18.85
C PRO A 272 -32.12 -28.79 17.42
N ASP A 273 -32.85 -29.21 16.40
CA ASP A 273 -32.56 -28.97 14.98
C ASP A 273 -32.92 -27.57 14.51
N LEU A 274 -33.70 -26.80 15.29
CA LEU A 274 -34.14 -25.46 14.92
C LEU A 274 -32.97 -24.46 14.84
N ARG A 275 -32.93 -23.70 13.73
CA ARG A 275 -31.91 -22.68 13.45
C ARG A 275 -32.56 -21.33 13.20
N SER A 276 -31.84 -20.26 13.53
CA SER A 276 -32.29 -18.89 13.26
C SER A 276 -32.17 -18.58 11.77
N ALA A 277 -33.18 -17.94 11.17
CA ALA A 277 -33.13 -17.48 9.78
C ALA A 277 -31.99 -16.48 9.51
N TYR A 278 -31.50 -15.80 10.54
CA TYR A 278 -30.38 -14.85 10.45
C TYR A 278 -29.01 -15.48 10.77
N ALA A 279 -28.97 -16.77 11.13
CA ALA A 279 -27.75 -17.52 11.43
C ALA A 279 -27.92 -19.01 11.01
N PRO A 280 -27.92 -19.31 9.70
CA PRO A 280 -28.25 -20.64 9.17
C PRO A 280 -27.25 -21.75 9.52
N ASP A 281 -26.00 -21.40 9.85
CA ASP A 281 -24.93 -22.36 10.16
C ASP A 281 -24.93 -22.85 11.62
N GLY A 282 -25.77 -22.29 12.49
CA GLY A 282 -25.95 -22.78 13.87
C GLY A 282 -24.74 -22.63 14.79
N GLU A 283 -23.69 -21.91 14.39
CA GLU A 283 -22.53 -21.67 15.25
C GLU A 283 -22.91 -20.75 16.43
N HIS A 284 -22.61 -21.19 17.65
CA HIS A 284 -22.60 -20.31 18.80
C HIS A 284 -21.53 -19.25 18.59
N VAL A 285 -21.97 -18.03 18.30
CA VAL A 285 -21.09 -16.91 18.06
C VAL A 285 -20.27 -16.63 19.32
N SER A 286 -18.98 -17.00 19.30
CA SER A 286 -18.07 -16.80 20.43
C SER A 286 -17.77 -15.31 20.60
N VAL A 287 -17.96 -14.80 21.82
CA VAL A 287 -17.71 -13.39 22.18
C VAL A 287 -16.28 -12.96 21.80
N MET A 288 -15.30 -13.85 22.02
CA MET A 288 -13.90 -13.57 21.68
C MET A 288 -13.70 -13.54 20.16
N THR A 289 -14.42 -14.37 19.40
CA THR A 289 -14.36 -14.36 17.93
C THR A 289 -14.98 -13.08 17.37
N GLU A 290 -16.11 -12.61 17.91
CA GLU A 290 -16.73 -11.35 17.49
C GLU A 290 -15.93 -10.12 17.90
N LEU A 291 -15.38 -10.09 19.11
CA LEU A 291 -14.45 -9.04 19.50
C LEU A 291 -13.21 -9.05 18.59
N ARG A 292 -12.68 -10.22 18.25
CA ARG A 292 -11.55 -10.35 17.33
C ARG A 292 -11.93 -9.86 15.93
N HIS A 293 -13.06 -10.26 15.37
CA HIS A 293 -13.54 -9.82 14.05
C HIS A 293 -13.85 -8.31 14.03
N GLY A 294 -14.52 -7.82 15.07
CA GLY A 294 -14.86 -6.42 15.29
C GLY A 294 -13.64 -5.51 15.45
N LEU A 295 -12.53 -5.99 16.02
CA LEU A 295 -11.26 -5.25 16.04
C LEU A 295 -10.45 -5.43 14.76
N THR A 296 -10.38 -6.64 14.19
CA THR A 296 -9.47 -6.91 13.07
C THR A 296 -9.89 -6.17 11.80
N ARG A 297 -11.19 -6.08 11.48
CA ARG A 297 -11.63 -5.41 10.24
C ARG A 297 -11.30 -3.90 10.23
N PRO A 298 -11.67 -3.08 11.23
CA PRO A 298 -11.33 -1.66 11.23
C PRO A 298 -9.83 -1.40 11.27
N VAL A 299 -9.06 -2.18 12.04
CA VAL A 299 -7.59 -2.05 12.11
C VAL A 299 -6.95 -2.43 10.77
N LEU A 300 -7.43 -3.50 10.13
CA LEU A 300 -6.93 -3.92 8.82
C LEU A 300 -7.26 -2.86 7.75
N LEU A 301 -8.48 -2.33 7.73
CA LEU A 301 -8.87 -1.25 6.81
C LEU A 301 -8.03 0.01 7.05
N PHE A 302 -7.84 0.41 8.31
CA PHE A 302 -7.00 1.56 8.66
C PHE A 302 -5.54 1.37 8.25
N CYS A 303 -4.95 0.18 8.43
CA CYS A 303 -3.55 -0.06 8.10
C CYS A 303 -3.29 -0.43 6.63
N LYS A 304 -4.25 -1.06 5.95
CA LYS A 304 -4.08 -1.53 4.55
C LYS A 304 -4.69 -0.63 3.50
N SER A 305 -5.72 0.17 3.83
CA SER A 305 -6.29 1.14 2.89
C SER A 305 -5.66 2.52 3.12
N PRO A 306 -4.81 3.00 2.19
CA PRO A 306 -4.17 4.32 2.33
C PRO A 306 -5.18 5.46 2.39
N ILE A 307 -6.31 5.34 1.69
CA ILE A 307 -7.36 6.36 1.67
C ILE A 307 -8.02 6.48 3.05
N VAL A 308 -8.41 5.36 3.65
CA VAL A 308 -9.01 5.34 5.00
C VAL A 308 -8.05 5.89 6.03
N PHE A 309 -6.76 5.53 5.95
CA PHE A 309 -5.72 6.07 6.82
C PHE A 309 -5.62 7.60 6.74
N LEU A 310 -5.53 8.15 5.52
CA LEU A 310 -5.39 9.59 5.28
C LEU A 310 -6.63 10.37 5.74
N LEU A 311 -7.83 9.90 5.37
CA LEU A 311 -9.09 10.56 5.76
C LEU A 311 -9.32 10.49 7.27
N SER A 312 -9.01 9.35 7.91
CA SER A 312 -9.13 9.19 9.36
C SER A 312 -8.13 10.07 10.10
N THR A 313 -6.89 10.17 9.61
CA THR A 313 -5.85 11.04 10.19
C THR A 313 -6.25 12.51 10.07
N TYR A 314 -6.80 12.91 8.92
CA TYR A 314 -7.29 14.27 8.71
C TYR A 314 -8.47 14.60 9.63
N MET A 315 -9.40 13.66 9.80
CA MET A 315 -10.50 13.81 10.74
C MET A 315 -10.00 13.90 12.19
N ALA A 316 -9.01 13.09 12.57
CA ALA A 316 -8.38 13.17 13.90
C ALA A 316 -7.73 14.54 14.13
N LEU A 317 -7.04 15.09 13.12
CA LEU A 317 -6.46 16.43 13.17
C LEU A 317 -7.54 17.51 13.37
N ALA A 318 -8.58 17.53 12.53
CA ALA A 318 -9.65 18.52 12.63
C ALA A 318 -10.40 18.45 13.98
N TYR A 319 -10.62 17.24 14.51
CA TYR A 319 -11.23 17.06 15.83
C TYR A 319 -10.28 17.48 16.97
N GLY A 320 -8.98 17.21 16.83
CA GLY A 320 -7.95 17.71 17.76
C GLY A 320 -7.90 19.24 17.80
N LEU A 321 -8.03 19.91 16.65
CA LEU A 321 -8.11 21.37 16.55
C LEU A 321 -9.36 21.95 17.23
N LEU A 322 -10.51 21.26 17.19
CA LEU A 322 -11.70 21.66 17.95
C LEU A 322 -11.43 21.63 19.47
N TYR A 323 -10.77 20.58 19.96
CA TYR A 323 -10.42 20.49 21.38
C TYR A 323 -9.32 21.46 21.79
N LEU A 324 -8.44 21.84 20.87
CA LEU A 324 -7.53 22.95 21.08
C LEU A 324 -8.33 24.21 21.39
N PHE A 325 -9.38 24.55 20.64
CA PHE A 325 -10.27 25.67 20.95
C PHE A 325 -10.96 25.55 22.33
N PHE A 326 -11.40 24.35 22.74
CA PHE A 326 -11.93 24.16 24.10
C PHE A 326 -10.94 24.54 25.20
N THR A 327 -9.64 24.37 24.97
CA THR A 327 -8.62 24.74 25.95
C THR A 327 -8.15 26.19 25.82
N THR A 328 -8.04 26.71 24.60
CA THR A 328 -7.44 28.02 24.34
C THR A 328 -8.43 29.17 24.46
N ILE A 329 -9.67 29.03 23.97
CA ILE A 329 -10.67 30.11 24.00
C ILE A 329 -10.90 30.60 25.44
N PRO A 330 -11.16 29.75 26.45
CA PRO A 330 -11.38 30.23 27.81
C PRO A 330 -10.17 30.96 28.39
N THR A 331 -8.94 30.53 28.03
CA THR A 331 -7.71 31.16 28.51
C THR A 331 -7.45 32.51 27.83
N VAL A 332 -7.61 32.59 26.50
CA VAL A 332 -7.37 33.83 25.73
C VAL A 332 -8.37 34.91 26.12
N PHE A 333 -9.65 34.58 26.18
CA PHE A 333 -10.69 35.58 26.50
C PHE A 333 -10.63 36.03 27.96
N ARG A 334 -10.19 35.17 28.88
CA ARG A 334 -9.99 35.55 30.28
C ARG A 334 -8.72 36.37 30.47
N ASP A 335 -7.59 35.86 30.01
CA ASP A 335 -6.27 36.43 30.31
C ASP A 335 -6.00 37.71 29.51
N GLN A 336 -6.47 37.81 28.25
CA GLN A 336 -6.22 38.96 27.38
C GLN A 336 -7.38 39.95 27.33
N TYR A 337 -8.63 39.45 27.31
CA TYR A 337 -9.83 40.29 27.15
C TYR A 337 -10.58 40.55 28.47
N GLY A 338 -10.13 39.97 29.59
CA GLY A 338 -10.72 40.20 30.90
C GLY A 338 -12.14 39.61 31.07
N PHE A 339 -12.54 38.65 30.24
CA PHE A 339 -13.86 38.05 30.34
C PHE A 339 -13.99 37.22 31.63
N SER A 340 -15.18 37.26 32.25
CA SER A 340 -15.53 36.30 33.29
C SER A 340 -15.61 34.88 32.71
N THR A 341 -15.62 33.85 33.58
CA THR A 341 -15.69 32.46 33.13
C THR A 341 -16.95 32.17 32.30
N GLY A 342 -18.10 32.71 32.70
CA GLY A 342 -19.37 32.63 31.96
C GLY A 342 -19.31 33.35 30.62
N LEU A 343 -18.78 34.58 30.59
CA LEU A 343 -18.59 35.33 29.34
C LEU A 343 -17.63 34.60 28.39
N SER A 344 -16.59 33.93 28.90
CA SER A 344 -15.68 33.13 28.08
C SER A 344 -16.38 31.93 27.42
N GLY A 345 -17.45 31.40 28.03
CA GLY A 345 -18.30 30.38 27.42
C GLY A 345 -19.08 30.88 26.20
N LEU A 346 -19.48 32.16 26.19
CA LEU A 346 -20.18 32.77 25.04
C LEU A 346 -19.28 32.93 23.80
N ALA A 347 -17.95 32.92 23.97
CA ALA A 347 -17.02 32.98 22.85
C ALA A 347 -17.12 31.77 21.90
N PHE A 348 -17.75 30.66 22.34
CA PHE A 348 -18.01 29.48 21.51
C PHE A 348 -19.21 29.64 20.56
N VAL A 349 -19.98 30.73 20.64
CA VAL A 349 -21.10 30.99 19.72
C VAL A 349 -20.62 31.07 18.27
N GLY A 350 -19.42 31.59 18.01
CA GLY A 350 -18.83 31.62 16.67
C GLY A 350 -18.66 30.21 16.07
N ILE A 351 -18.21 29.25 16.88
CA ILE A 351 -18.13 27.84 16.49
C ILE A 351 -19.52 27.29 16.14
N GLY A 352 -20.53 27.60 16.94
CA GLY A 352 -21.90 27.17 16.68
C GLY A 352 -22.48 27.71 15.38
N VAL A 353 -22.32 29.01 15.11
CA VAL A 353 -22.76 29.64 13.85
C VAL A 353 -22.12 28.94 12.65
N GLY A 354 -20.81 28.65 12.72
CA GLY A 354 -20.11 27.93 11.66
C GLY A 354 -20.64 26.51 11.44
N PHE A 355 -20.96 25.76 12.50
CA PHE A 355 -21.57 24.43 12.37
C PHE A 355 -22.92 24.46 11.65
N PHE A 356 -23.82 25.39 11.99
CA PHE A 356 -25.12 25.49 11.33
C PHE A 356 -25.00 25.92 9.86
N LEU A 357 -24.13 26.88 9.54
CA LEU A 357 -23.87 27.29 8.16
C LEU A 357 -23.28 26.16 7.33
N GLY A 358 -22.30 25.43 7.89
CA GLY A 358 -21.66 24.29 7.23
C GLY A 358 -22.64 23.15 6.99
N MET A 359 -23.43 22.80 8.01
CA MET A 359 -24.46 21.76 7.90
C MET A 359 -25.51 22.12 6.83
N GLY A 360 -26.01 23.35 6.81
CA GLY A 360 -27.00 23.79 5.80
C GLY A 360 -26.45 23.73 4.37
N LEU A 361 -25.19 24.12 4.17
CA LEU A 361 -24.55 24.05 2.85
C LEU A 361 -24.32 22.60 2.43
N VAL A 362 -23.77 21.75 3.30
CA VAL A 362 -23.51 20.33 2.98
C VAL A 362 -24.82 19.59 2.71
N ALA A 363 -25.83 19.74 3.58
CA ALA A 363 -27.12 19.07 3.40
C ALA A 363 -27.83 19.47 2.09
N SER A 364 -27.69 20.72 1.65
CA SER A 364 -28.34 21.19 0.42
C SER A 364 -27.57 20.83 -0.86
N THR A 365 -26.26 20.60 -0.77
CA THR A 365 -25.40 20.44 -1.96
C THR A 365 -24.87 19.01 -2.14
N ASN A 366 -24.58 18.27 -1.06
CA ASN A 366 -23.86 16.99 -1.11
C ASN A 366 -24.56 15.95 -1.98
N ASP A 367 -25.86 15.74 -1.77
CA ASP A 367 -26.61 14.74 -2.53
C ASP A 367 -26.80 15.16 -4.01
N ARG A 368 -26.91 16.47 -4.28
CA ARG A 368 -26.97 16.97 -5.67
C ARG A 368 -25.67 16.70 -6.42
N LEU A 369 -24.52 16.88 -5.74
CA LEU A 369 -23.22 16.58 -6.33
C LEU A 369 -23.05 15.08 -6.59
N VAL A 370 -23.44 14.23 -5.63
CA VAL A 370 -23.38 12.78 -5.80
C VAL A 370 -24.23 12.33 -6.99
N VAL A 371 -25.46 12.83 -7.12
CA VAL A 371 -26.34 12.50 -8.26
C VAL A 371 -25.68 12.95 -9.57
N LYS A 372 -25.12 14.16 -9.62
CA LYS A 372 -24.42 14.68 -10.80
C LYS A 372 -23.22 13.81 -11.19
N LEU A 373 -22.39 13.43 -10.22
CA LEU A 373 -21.21 12.58 -10.45
C LEU A 373 -21.59 11.16 -10.84
N THR A 374 -22.67 10.61 -10.25
CA THR A 374 -23.21 9.29 -10.61
C THR A 374 -23.71 9.27 -12.04
N GLN A 375 -24.41 10.32 -12.48
CA GLN A 375 -24.85 10.48 -13.87
C GLN A 375 -23.65 10.58 -14.84
N GLN A 376 -22.60 11.31 -14.46
CA GLN A 376 -21.37 11.41 -15.24
C GLN A 376 -20.57 10.09 -15.28
N ASN A 377 -20.75 9.22 -14.30
CA ASN A 377 -20.13 7.89 -14.23
C ASN A 377 -21.01 6.77 -14.81
N GLY A 378 -21.89 7.09 -15.77
CA GLY A 378 -22.74 6.10 -16.42
C GLY A 378 -23.77 5.44 -15.50
N GLY A 379 -24.17 6.10 -14.42
CA GLY A 379 -25.15 5.59 -13.45
C GLY A 379 -24.56 4.72 -12.33
N GLN A 380 -23.24 4.48 -12.30
CA GLN A 380 -22.61 3.71 -11.23
C GLN A 380 -22.19 4.60 -10.08
N PHE A 381 -22.78 4.39 -8.89
CA PHE A 381 -22.43 5.11 -7.67
C PHE A 381 -21.13 4.55 -7.06
N GLN A 382 -20.21 5.44 -6.70
CA GLN A 382 -19.00 5.10 -5.95
C GLN A 382 -18.94 5.90 -4.64
N PRO A 383 -18.51 5.29 -3.52
CA PRO A 383 -18.39 5.96 -2.22
C PRO A 383 -17.57 7.27 -2.25
N GLU A 384 -16.55 7.31 -3.09
CA GLU A 384 -15.61 8.43 -3.23
C GLU A 384 -16.26 9.70 -3.80
N MET A 385 -17.41 9.57 -4.47
CA MET A 385 -18.14 10.70 -5.06
C MET A 385 -18.66 11.69 -4.01
N ARG A 386 -18.68 11.31 -2.71
CA ARG A 386 -19.03 12.21 -1.61
C ARG A 386 -17.86 13.13 -1.19
N LEU A 387 -16.61 12.75 -1.47
CA LEU A 387 -15.42 13.44 -0.97
C LEU A 387 -15.05 14.78 -1.65
N PRO A 388 -15.38 15.08 -2.92
CA PRO A 388 -14.86 16.27 -3.60
C PRO A 388 -15.17 17.61 -2.92
N MET A 389 -16.31 17.72 -2.22
CA MET A 389 -16.64 18.95 -1.48
C MET A 389 -15.64 19.29 -0.39
N MET A 390 -14.97 18.28 0.18
CA MET A 390 -14.02 18.47 1.27
C MET A 390 -12.88 19.42 0.87
N ILE A 391 -12.47 19.43 -0.40
CA ILE A 391 -11.40 20.31 -0.90
C ILE A 391 -11.76 21.78 -0.68
N PHE A 392 -13.02 22.15 -0.96
CA PHE A 392 -13.51 23.51 -0.75
C PHE A 392 -13.52 23.88 0.74
N PHE A 393 -14.05 22.99 1.58
CA PHE A 393 -14.17 23.24 3.02
C PHE A 393 -12.83 23.21 3.76
N ALA A 394 -11.87 22.42 3.28
CA ALA A 394 -10.52 22.30 3.85
C ALA A 394 -9.77 23.64 3.89
N CYS A 395 -10.00 24.53 2.92
CA CYS A 395 -9.38 25.85 2.85
C CYS A 395 -9.75 26.75 4.05
N PHE A 396 -10.92 26.54 4.67
CA PHE A 396 -11.40 27.41 5.73
C PHE A 396 -10.74 27.15 7.10
N LEU A 397 -10.17 25.97 7.33
CA LEU A 397 -9.45 25.65 8.57
C LEU A 397 -8.22 26.55 8.79
N PRO A 398 -7.24 26.61 7.87
CA PRO A 398 -6.07 27.48 8.06
C PRO A 398 -6.45 28.96 8.09
N ILE A 399 -7.44 29.39 7.29
CA ILE A 399 -7.96 30.77 7.30
C ILE A 399 -8.47 31.12 8.71
N SER A 400 -9.24 30.23 9.32
CA SER A 400 -9.77 30.43 10.67
C SER A 400 -8.67 30.53 11.73
N PHE A 401 -7.71 29.60 11.73
CA PHE A 401 -6.62 29.61 12.71
C PHE A 401 -5.71 30.83 12.57
N PHE A 402 -5.40 31.22 11.33
CA PHE A 402 -4.64 32.44 11.08
C PHE A 402 -5.41 33.68 11.55
N TRP A 403 -6.70 33.80 11.20
CA TRP A 403 -7.55 34.91 11.64
C TRP A 403 -7.64 34.98 13.16
N TYR A 404 -8.03 33.87 13.82
CA TYR A 404 -8.13 33.80 15.28
C TYR A 404 -6.80 34.13 15.96
N GLY A 405 -5.69 33.52 15.53
CA GLY A 405 -4.38 33.74 16.13
C GLY A 405 -3.88 35.17 15.96
N TRP A 406 -3.94 35.70 14.74
CA TRP A 406 -3.51 37.07 14.43
C TRP A 406 -4.32 38.12 15.19
N THR A 407 -5.64 37.93 15.29
CA THR A 407 -6.51 38.89 15.99
C THR A 407 -6.39 38.83 17.50
N ALA A 408 -6.13 37.64 18.07
CA ALA A 408 -5.80 37.50 19.48
C ALA A 408 -4.43 38.12 19.81
N GLU A 409 -3.41 37.91 18.98
CA GLU A 409 -2.07 38.48 19.17
C GLU A 409 -2.09 40.02 19.13
N ASN A 410 -2.82 40.61 18.17
CA ASN A 410 -2.95 42.06 18.04
C ASN A 410 -3.97 42.69 19.01
N GLN A 411 -4.57 41.89 19.91
CA GLN A 411 -5.60 42.34 20.85
C GLN A 411 -6.75 43.11 20.16
N ALA A 412 -7.14 42.70 18.95
CA ALA A 412 -8.26 43.30 18.23
C ALA A 412 -9.56 43.15 19.04
N HIS A 413 -10.57 43.98 18.78
CA HIS A 413 -11.85 43.94 19.50
C HIS A 413 -12.37 42.50 19.66
N TRP A 414 -12.79 42.11 20.87
CA TRP A 414 -13.10 40.73 21.29
C TRP A 414 -14.05 39.97 20.35
N ILE A 415 -14.91 40.66 19.60
CA ILE A 415 -15.82 40.03 18.62
C ILE A 415 -15.07 39.46 17.40
N VAL A 416 -13.94 40.05 17.03
CA VAL A 416 -13.21 39.71 15.81
C VAL A 416 -12.59 38.30 15.90
N PRO A 417 -11.91 37.91 17.01
CA PRO A 417 -11.49 36.52 17.19
C PRO A 417 -12.66 35.52 17.23
N ILE A 418 -13.82 35.90 17.80
CA ILE A 418 -15.02 35.04 17.81
C ILE A 418 -15.50 34.78 16.38
N ILE A 419 -15.61 35.83 15.55
CA ILE A 419 -15.95 35.70 14.12
C ILE A 419 -14.90 34.83 13.41
N GLY A 420 -13.62 34.97 13.79
CA GLY A 420 -12.53 34.13 13.30
C GLY A 420 -12.72 32.63 13.53
N THR A 421 -13.56 32.20 14.47
CA THR A 421 -13.88 30.77 14.71
C THR A 421 -15.01 30.20 13.84
N VAL A 422 -15.79 31.07 13.18
CA VAL A 422 -16.90 30.66 12.29
C VAL A 422 -16.38 29.84 11.09
N PRO A 423 -15.33 30.27 10.37
CA PRO A 423 -14.80 29.51 9.24
C PRO A 423 -14.26 28.13 9.62
N PHE A 424 -13.70 27.96 10.83
CA PHE A 424 -13.22 26.65 11.30
C PHE A 424 -14.36 25.64 11.35
N SER A 425 -15.46 25.99 12.00
CA SER A 425 -16.58 25.08 12.22
C SER A 425 -17.38 24.84 10.94
N PHE A 426 -17.44 25.85 10.06
CA PHE A 426 -17.94 25.72 8.70
C PHE A 426 -17.12 24.72 7.88
N GLY A 427 -15.79 24.87 7.88
CA GLY A 427 -14.87 23.94 7.21
C GLY A 427 -14.93 22.53 7.80
N MET A 428 -14.99 22.43 9.13
CA MET A 428 -15.05 21.16 9.84
C MET A 428 -16.30 20.35 9.45
N MET A 429 -17.47 20.97 9.31
CA MET A 429 -18.70 20.26 8.89
C MET A 429 -18.60 19.65 7.48
N GLY A 430 -18.05 20.42 6.54
CA GLY A 430 -17.85 19.95 5.17
C GLY A 430 -16.77 18.90 5.00
N ILE A 431 -15.98 18.65 6.05
CA ILE A 431 -15.05 17.51 6.13
C ILE A 431 -15.72 16.34 6.85
N TYR A 432 -16.37 16.59 7.99
CA TYR A 432 -16.91 15.56 8.87
C TYR A 432 -18.00 14.73 8.19
N LEU A 433 -18.99 15.40 7.58
CA LEU A 433 -20.18 14.75 7.03
C LEU A 433 -19.85 13.85 5.81
N PRO A 434 -19.06 14.30 4.81
CA PRO A 434 -18.64 13.42 3.72
C PRO A 434 -17.83 12.21 4.16
N ILE A 435 -16.87 12.38 5.08
CA ILE A 435 -16.05 11.27 5.59
C ILE A 435 -16.91 10.26 6.36
N GLN A 436 -17.89 10.72 7.14
CA GLN A 436 -18.75 9.83 7.92
C GLN A 436 -19.74 9.04 7.04
N THR A 437 -20.13 9.59 5.87
CA THR A 437 -21.12 8.99 4.98
C THR A 437 -20.52 8.14 3.85
N ALA A 438 -19.23 8.29 3.52
CA ALA A 438 -18.56 7.51 2.48
C ALA A 438 -18.41 5.99 2.82
N PRO A 439 -17.97 5.56 4.03
CA PRO A 439 -17.73 4.14 4.32
C PRO A 439 -18.99 3.27 4.38
N VAL A 440 -20.17 3.88 4.56
CA VAL A 440 -21.45 3.17 4.71
C VAL A 440 -21.90 2.50 3.40
N ALA A 441 -21.31 2.88 2.26
CA ALA A 441 -21.62 2.32 0.95
C ALA A 441 -20.95 0.97 0.65
N ASP A 442 -19.88 0.58 1.37
CA ASP A 442 -19.18 -0.70 1.15
C ASP A 442 -19.88 -1.90 1.83
N ALA A 443 -20.78 -1.65 2.79
CA ALA A 443 -21.37 -2.69 3.63
C ALA A 443 -22.28 -3.69 2.87
N PRO A 444 -23.08 -3.32 1.86
CA PRO A 444 -23.91 -4.30 1.15
C PRO A 444 -23.17 -5.04 0.03
N ALA A 445 -22.14 -4.44 -0.58
CA ALA A 445 -21.45 -5.02 -1.74
C ALA A 445 -20.35 -6.02 -1.33
N ALA A 446 -19.63 -5.78 -0.23
CA ALA A 446 -18.59 -6.71 0.23
C ALA A 446 -19.15 -8.05 0.75
N ALA A 447 -20.39 -8.06 1.27
CA ALA A 447 -21.06 -9.28 1.70
C ALA A 447 -21.44 -10.20 0.52
N ALA A 448 -21.74 -9.63 -0.65
CA ALA A 448 -22.09 -10.40 -1.85
C ALA A 448 -20.87 -10.91 -2.65
N VAL A 449 -19.70 -10.27 -2.48
CA VAL A 449 -18.46 -10.63 -3.21
C VAL A 449 -17.63 -11.68 -2.46
N ALA A 450 -17.72 -11.72 -1.13
CA ALA A 450 -16.99 -12.70 -0.31
C ALA A 450 -17.60 -14.11 -0.35
N ASP A 451 -18.90 -14.24 -0.62
CA ASP A 451 -19.59 -15.55 -0.64
C ASP A 451 -19.31 -16.36 -1.91
N ASN A 452 -18.82 -15.71 -2.98
CA ASN A 452 -18.54 -16.36 -4.28
C ASN A 452 -17.07 -16.72 -4.52
N THR A 453 -16.17 -16.56 -3.55
CA THR A 453 -14.73 -16.87 -3.73
C THR A 453 -14.13 -17.87 -2.74
N ALA A 454 -14.94 -18.50 -1.89
CA ALA A 454 -14.50 -19.53 -0.95
C ALA A 454 -15.02 -20.93 -1.32
N ALA A 455 -14.58 -21.47 -2.46
CA ALA A 455 -14.65 -22.91 -2.72
C ALA A 455 -13.32 -23.57 -2.30
N PRO A 456 -13.29 -24.53 -1.36
CA PRO A 456 -12.07 -25.20 -0.96
C PRO A 456 -11.68 -26.30 -1.96
N VAL A 457 -10.48 -26.22 -2.52
CA VAL A 457 -9.84 -27.33 -3.24
C VAL A 457 -9.18 -28.27 -2.21
N PRO A 458 -9.51 -29.57 -2.17
CA PRO A 458 -8.92 -30.50 -1.22
C PRO A 458 -7.49 -30.89 -1.61
N ALA A 459 -6.61 -30.92 -0.60
CA ALA A 459 -5.27 -31.49 -0.67
C ALA A 459 -5.29 -32.93 -0.16
N ASP A 460 -4.83 -33.89 -0.99
CA ASP A 460 -3.90 -34.98 -0.64
C ASP A 460 -3.98 -36.12 -1.66
N VAL A 461 -2.83 -36.48 -2.25
CA VAL A 461 -2.38 -37.88 -2.40
C VAL A 461 -0.84 -37.87 -2.41
N ARG A 462 -0.22 -38.31 -1.30
CA ARG A 462 1.15 -38.83 -1.28
C ARG A 462 1.09 -40.34 -1.50
N SER A 463 1.87 -40.85 -2.44
CA SER A 463 2.17 -42.29 -2.54
C SER A 463 3.67 -42.54 -2.47
N HIS A 464 4.03 -43.44 -1.57
CA HIS A 464 5.35 -44.03 -1.34
C HIS A 464 5.92 -44.76 -2.57
N ALA A 465 7.25 -44.75 -2.69
CA ALA A 465 8.01 -45.94 -3.11
C ALA A 465 9.44 -45.87 -2.54
N ALA A 466 9.80 -46.90 -1.79
CA ALA A 466 11.14 -47.19 -1.26
C ALA A 466 11.92 -48.05 -2.26
N TYR A 467 13.27 -47.97 -2.29
CA TYR A 467 14.17 -49.08 -1.92
C TYR A 467 15.64 -48.89 -2.36
N HIS A 468 16.53 -49.28 -1.43
CA HIS A 468 17.84 -49.95 -1.52
C HIS A 468 19.12 -49.31 -2.13
N HIS A 469 20.09 -49.08 -1.22
CA HIS A 469 21.45 -49.64 -1.18
C HIS A 469 22.09 -50.15 -2.50
N ASP A 470 23.28 -49.64 -2.88
CA ASP A 470 24.55 -50.32 -2.57
C ASP A 470 25.83 -49.64 -3.12
N THR A 471 26.87 -49.74 -2.30
CA THR A 471 28.32 -49.87 -2.59
C THR A 471 29.03 -49.01 -3.65
N ALA A 472 29.97 -48.19 -3.18
CA ALA A 472 31.12 -47.70 -3.92
C ALA A 472 32.13 -48.81 -4.26
N PRO A 473 32.96 -48.63 -5.31
CA PRO A 473 34.30 -49.17 -5.33
C PRO A 473 35.39 -48.08 -5.44
N SER A 474 36.52 -48.42 -4.83
CA SER A 474 37.80 -47.73 -4.70
C SER A 474 38.71 -47.87 -5.94
N HIS A 475 39.91 -47.25 -5.84
CA HIS A 475 41.14 -47.35 -6.65
C HIS A 475 41.29 -46.29 -7.77
N GLU A 476 42.46 -45.73 -8.08
CA GLU A 476 43.79 -45.68 -7.49
C GLU A 476 44.56 -44.54 -8.19
N LYS A 477 45.63 -44.04 -7.57
CA LYS A 477 46.53 -43.03 -8.16
C LYS A 477 47.43 -43.67 -9.23
N GLU A 478 47.51 -43.05 -10.40
CA GLU A 478 48.72 -43.12 -11.24
C GLU A 478 49.33 -41.72 -11.40
N GLN A 479 50.60 -41.61 -10.98
CA GLN A 479 51.48 -40.48 -11.26
C GLN A 479 52.15 -40.71 -12.61
N GLY A 480 51.89 -39.82 -13.57
CA GLY A 480 52.64 -39.70 -14.81
C GLY A 480 52.90 -38.23 -15.13
N SER A 481 54.17 -37.86 -15.19
CA SER A 481 54.65 -36.52 -15.51
C SER A 481 54.24 -36.10 -16.94
N SER A 482 53.48 -35.02 -17.08
CA SER A 482 53.39 -34.29 -18.35
C SER A 482 53.13 -32.79 -18.13
N VAL A 483 53.83 -31.99 -18.92
CA VAL A 483 53.90 -30.53 -18.90
C VAL A 483 52.53 -29.89 -19.21
N GLY A 484 52.15 -28.89 -18.41
CA GLY A 484 51.33 -27.74 -18.80
C GLY A 484 50.06 -27.97 -19.63
N ARG A 485 49.00 -28.55 -19.05
CA ARG A 485 47.64 -28.42 -19.60
C ARG A 485 46.78 -27.53 -18.68
N LEU A 486 46.10 -26.55 -19.28
CA LEU A 486 44.85 -26.01 -18.72
C LEU A 486 43.92 -27.20 -18.43
N THR A 487 43.15 -27.12 -17.35
CA THR A 487 42.27 -28.18 -16.85
C THR A 487 41.55 -28.93 -18.00
N PRO A 488 41.50 -30.27 -17.96
CA PRO A 488 40.79 -31.03 -18.99
C PRO A 488 39.31 -30.63 -19.00
N ARG A 489 38.73 -30.46 -20.19
CA ARG A 489 37.29 -30.26 -20.38
C ARG A 489 36.53 -31.35 -19.59
N PRO A 490 35.67 -31.01 -18.61
CA PRO A 490 34.68 -31.98 -18.15
C PRO A 490 33.80 -32.36 -19.34
N THR A 491 33.62 -33.66 -19.56
CA THR A 491 32.83 -34.20 -20.68
C THR A 491 31.39 -33.68 -20.59
N PHE A 492 30.86 -33.18 -21.70
CA PHE A 492 29.52 -32.58 -21.84
C PHE A 492 28.39 -33.38 -21.15
N LEU A 493 28.48 -34.71 -21.14
CA LEU A 493 27.51 -35.62 -20.51
C LEU A 493 27.56 -35.65 -18.98
N GLU A 494 28.70 -35.34 -18.37
CA GLU A 494 28.88 -35.40 -16.91
C GLU A 494 28.21 -34.21 -16.21
N ASN A 495 28.16 -33.04 -16.89
CA ASN A 495 27.44 -31.85 -16.43
C ASN A 495 25.91 -31.97 -16.55
N LEU A 496 25.41 -32.81 -17.47
CA LEU A 496 23.97 -33.08 -17.65
C LEU A 496 23.39 -33.95 -16.53
N ALA A 497 24.20 -34.79 -15.86
CA ALA A 497 23.75 -35.62 -14.74
C ALA A 497 23.51 -34.80 -13.45
N ASN A 498 24.18 -33.66 -13.28
CA ASN A 498 24.06 -32.76 -12.13
C ASN A 498 23.12 -31.56 -12.39
N SER A 499 22.26 -31.66 -13.42
CA SER A 499 21.56 -30.54 -14.09
C SER A 499 20.49 -29.77 -13.26
N ARG A 500 20.58 -29.75 -11.92
CA ARG A 500 19.99 -28.66 -11.13
C ARG A 500 20.93 -27.47 -10.94
N ASP A 501 22.25 -27.67 -11.04
CA ASP A 501 23.23 -26.59 -10.90
C ASP A 501 24.07 -26.47 -12.18
N THR A 502 23.78 -25.44 -12.97
CA THR A 502 24.38 -25.17 -14.29
C THR A 502 25.76 -24.53 -14.18
N GLN A 503 26.54 -24.67 -15.26
CA GLN A 503 27.89 -24.15 -15.61
C GLN A 503 28.21 -22.67 -15.26
N PHE A 504 27.23 -21.93 -14.73
CA PHE A 504 27.33 -20.52 -14.29
C PHE A 504 27.10 -20.35 -12.78
N GLN A 505 26.92 -21.43 -12.03
CA GLN A 505 27.19 -21.43 -10.60
C GLN A 505 28.64 -21.86 -10.40
N LEU A 506 29.46 -21.00 -9.80
CA LEU A 506 30.69 -21.46 -9.17
C LEU A 506 30.28 -22.57 -8.20
N ASP A 507 30.84 -23.78 -8.36
CA ASP A 507 30.61 -24.89 -7.45
C ASP A 507 31.31 -24.55 -6.12
N ARG A 508 30.69 -23.68 -5.30
CA ARG A 508 31.17 -23.29 -3.97
C ARG A 508 30.85 -24.40 -2.98
N ARG A 509 31.46 -25.56 -3.21
CA ARG A 509 31.64 -26.63 -2.21
C ARG A 509 32.56 -26.08 -1.12
N ASP A 510 31.98 -25.35 -0.17
CA ASP A 510 32.47 -25.13 1.23
C ASP A 510 31.96 -23.82 1.89
N SER A 511 31.07 -23.03 1.25
CA SER A 511 30.46 -21.90 1.97
C SER A 511 29.31 -22.40 2.88
N SER A 512 29.44 -22.14 4.19
CA SER A 512 28.39 -22.46 5.17
C SER A 512 27.02 -21.90 4.72
N GLU A 513 25.91 -22.58 5.01
CA GLU A 513 24.56 -22.09 4.65
C GLU A 513 24.28 -20.68 5.16
N LEU A 514 24.96 -20.28 6.24
CA LEU A 514 24.95 -18.94 6.80
C LEU A 514 25.59 -17.91 5.86
N ASP A 515 26.74 -18.24 5.27
CA ASP A 515 27.46 -17.39 4.31
C ASP A 515 26.63 -17.16 3.03
N ARG A 516 25.85 -18.19 2.61
CA ARG A 516 24.88 -18.10 1.50
C ARG A 516 23.67 -17.23 1.81
N TYR A 517 23.31 -17.10 3.08
CA TYR A 517 22.27 -16.17 3.54
C TYR A 517 22.81 -14.72 3.63
N PHE A 518 24.11 -14.48 3.52
CA PHE A 518 24.70 -13.15 3.71
C PHE A 518 25.52 -12.63 2.52
N HIS A 519 25.88 -13.49 1.56
CA HIS A 519 26.63 -13.13 0.36
C HIS A 519 26.06 -13.77 -0.91
N GLY A 520 26.00 -12.99 -1.99
CA GLY A 520 25.60 -13.45 -3.33
C GLY A 520 24.34 -12.76 -3.86
N PRO A 521 24.13 -12.79 -5.19
CA PRO A 521 23.01 -12.11 -5.83
C PRO A 521 21.69 -12.66 -5.26
N ARG A 522 20.73 -11.76 -5.04
CA ARG A 522 19.40 -12.14 -4.55
C ARG A 522 18.78 -13.16 -5.51
N ASN A 523 18.53 -14.37 -5.02
CA ASN A 523 17.85 -15.37 -5.82
C ASN A 523 16.38 -14.95 -6.03
N MET A 524 16.08 -14.44 -7.22
CA MET A 524 14.75 -13.96 -7.60
C MET A 524 13.71 -15.08 -7.64
N GLU A 525 14.14 -16.34 -7.77
CA GLU A 525 13.28 -17.53 -7.79
C GLU A 525 12.88 -17.98 -6.38
N LYS A 526 13.62 -17.56 -5.35
CA LYS A 526 13.37 -17.94 -3.95
C LYS A 526 12.57 -16.85 -3.22
N HIS A 527 11.26 -17.05 -3.08
CA HIS A 527 10.40 -16.13 -2.34
C HIS A 527 10.48 -16.37 -0.81
N SER A 528 10.97 -15.39 -0.04
CA SER A 528 10.94 -15.45 1.43
C SER A 528 9.50 -15.34 1.95
N LYS A 529 9.11 -16.21 2.88
CA LYS A 529 7.77 -16.18 3.52
C LYS A 529 7.63 -15.07 4.56
N TRP A 530 8.73 -14.43 4.97
CA TRP A 530 8.70 -13.35 5.96
C TRP A 530 8.16 -12.04 5.37
N PRO A 531 7.35 -11.27 6.12
CA PRO A 531 6.97 -9.90 5.75
C PRO A 531 8.19 -9.02 5.48
N ILE A 532 8.10 -8.12 4.51
CA ILE A 532 9.25 -7.29 4.07
C ILE A 532 9.91 -6.53 5.24
N PHE A 533 9.12 -6.00 6.17
CA PHE A 533 9.64 -5.24 7.32
C PHE A 533 10.45 -6.08 8.32
N MET A 534 10.37 -7.41 8.28
CA MET A 534 11.11 -8.33 9.15
C MET A 534 12.30 -9.00 8.45
N ARG A 535 12.54 -8.71 7.16
CA ARG A 535 13.61 -9.35 6.40
C ARG A 535 14.96 -8.73 6.72
N MET A 536 15.87 -9.55 7.26
CA MET A 536 17.27 -9.16 7.48
C MET A 536 18.13 -9.31 6.23
N HIS A 537 17.83 -10.29 5.38
CA HIS A 537 18.54 -10.52 4.12
C HIS A 537 18.22 -9.41 3.10
N GLY A 538 19.26 -8.78 2.55
CA GLY A 538 19.15 -7.61 1.65
C GLY A 538 18.85 -6.28 2.37
N SER A 539 18.85 -6.27 3.70
CA SER A 539 18.70 -5.05 4.50
C SER A 539 20.06 -4.51 4.93
N VAL A 540 20.18 -3.19 5.06
CA VAL A 540 21.35 -2.50 5.63
C VAL A 540 21.47 -2.67 7.15
N MET A 541 20.46 -3.26 7.80
CA MET A 541 20.38 -3.39 9.27
C MET A 541 21.63 -4.03 9.91
N PRO A 542 22.27 -5.07 9.35
CA PRO A 542 23.49 -5.63 9.92
C PRO A 542 24.66 -4.65 9.99
N LYS A 543 24.90 -3.88 8.92
CA LYS A 543 25.93 -2.83 8.87
C LYS A 543 25.62 -1.68 9.85
N MET A 544 24.36 -1.55 10.25
CA MET A 544 23.90 -0.54 11.22
C MET A 544 24.02 -0.94 12.68
N ILE A 545 24.28 -2.21 13.02
CA ILE A 545 24.32 -2.68 14.42
C ILE A 545 25.36 -1.89 15.24
N LEU A 546 26.61 -1.82 14.74
CA LEU A 546 27.70 -1.16 15.47
C LEU A 546 27.49 0.36 15.60
N PRO A 547 27.12 1.10 14.53
CA PRO A 547 26.75 2.51 14.64
C PRO A 547 25.61 2.78 15.63
N LEU A 548 24.55 1.95 15.61
CA LEU A 548 23.40 2.14 16.51
C LEU A 548 23.73 1.86 17.97
N LEU A 549 24.56 0.84 18.24
CA LEU A 549 25.06 0.59 19.59
C LEU A 549 25.90 1.77 20.11
N PHE A 550 26.72 2.38 19.25
CA PHE A 550 27.46 3.58 19.60
C PHE A 550 26.53 4.75 19.91
N VAL A 551 25.51 5.00 19.09
CA VAL A 551 24.51 6.06 19.34
C VAL A 551 23.72 5.77 20.62
N ALA A 552 23.36 4.51 20.88
CA ALA A 552 22.69 4.11 22.11
C ALA A 552 23.56 4.41 23.35
N ALA A 553 24.84 4.05 23.31
CA ALA A 553 25.79 4.33 24.38
C ALA A 553 25.98 5.85 24.59
N TRP A 554 26.13 6.61 23.49
CA TRP A 554 26.27 8.06 23.53
C TRP A 554 25.01 8.74 24.09
N SER A 555 23.83 8.40 23.59
CA SER A 555 22.56 8.95 24.07
C SER A 555 22.31 8.59 25.53
N THR A 556 22.68 7.38 25.96
CA THR A 556 22.63 6.95 27.36
C THR A 556 23.56 7.81 28.22
N LEU A 557 24.79 8.04 27.79
CA LEU A 557 25.76 8.88 28.51
C LEU A 557 25.22 10.30 28.70
N ILE A 558 24.74 10.94 27.64
CA ILE A 558 24.21 12.31 27.70
C ILE A 558 22.96 12.39 28.57
N THR A 559 22.05 11.41 28.47
CA THR A 559 20.83 11.36 29.29
C THR A 559 21.17 11.19 30.77
N LEU A 560 22.15 10.34 31.11
CA LEU A 560 22.59 10.13 32.50
C LEU A 560 23.27 11.37 33.08
N ILE A 561 24.17 12.02 32.33
CA ILE A 561 24.84 13.26 32.77
C ILE A 561 23.81 14.37 32.96
N SER A 562 22.88 14.53 32.00
CA SER A 562 21.86 15.58 32.04
C SER A 562 20.88 15.43 33.20
N LYS A 563 20.66 14.19 33.66
CA LYS A 563 19.79 13.88 34.80
C LYS A 563 20.49 13.92 36.15
N LYS A 564 21.74 13.45 36.23
CA LYS A 564 22.44 13.24 37.50
C LYS A 564 23.42 14.34 37.88
N VAL A 565 23.90 15.12 36.90
CA VAL A 565 24.97 16.11 37.12
C VAL A 565 24.47 17.52 36.82
N HIS A 566 24.20 17.83 35.54
CA HIS A 566 23.75 19.15 35.10
C HIS A 566 23.04 19.04 33.76
N SER A 567 21.96 19.80 33.54
CA SER A 567 21.21 19.80 32.28
C SER A 567 22.10 20.30 31.13
N LEU A 568 22.39 19.43 30.17
CA LEU A 568 23.15 19.77 28.95
C LEU A 568 22.23 20.17 27.78
N GLY A 569 21.01 20.62 28.09
CA GLY A 569 19.98 20.94 27.10
C GLY A 569 20.42 22.03 26.12
N ILE A 570 20.30 21.77 24.81
CA ILE A 570 20.54 22.76 23.74
C ILE A 570 19.21 23.13 23.07
N ASN A 571 19.12 24.34 22.52
CA ASN A 571 17.92 24.82 21.83
C ASN A 571 17.56 23.96 20.59
N ASN A 572 16.27 23.69 20.42
CA ASN A 572 15.69 22.93 19.30
C ASN A 572 15.82 23.62 17.93
N ILE A 573 16.10 24.93 17.87
CA ILE A 573 16.33 25.65 16.60
C ILE A 573 17.51 25.06 15.81
N LEU A 574 18.54 24.58 16.49
CA LEU A 574 19.68 23.97 15.80
C LEU A 574 19.29 22.63 15.14
N LEU A 575 18.27 21.93 15.68
CA LEU A 575 17.73 20.68 15.12
C LEU A 575 17.03 20.94 13.78
N THR A 576 16.23 22.00 13.70
CA THR A 576 15.45 22.31 12.51
C THR A 576 16.35 22.74 11.35
N VAL A 577 17.36 23.57 11.64
CA VAL A 577 18.33 24.03 10.63
C VAL A 577 19.21 22.88 10.14
N LEU A 578 19.83 22.12 11.05
CA LEU A 578 20.68 21.00 10.65
C LEU A 578 19.87 19.85 10.01
N GLY A 579 18.64 19.63 10.46
CA GLY A 579 17.75 18.59 9.92
C GLY A 579 17.41 18.83 8.45
N PHE A 580 17.19 20.09 8.05
CA PHE A 580 16.99 20.45 6.65
C PHE A 580 18.24 20.16 5.80
N VAL A 581 19.43 20.55 6.29
CA VAL A 581 20.70 20.31 5.58
C VAL A 581 20.98 18.81 5.44
N VAL A 582 20.77 18.03 6.50
CA VAL A 582 20.91 16.56 6.49
C VAL A 582 19.92 15.96 5.49
N GLY A 583 18.65 16.40 5.49
CA GLY A 583 17.64 15.94 4.56
C GLY A 583 18.03 16.17 3.09
N LEU A 584 18.49 17.38 2.75
CA LEU A 584 18.99 17.69 1.40
C LEU A 584 20.22 16.86 1.03
N ALA A 585 21.18 16.72 1.94
CA ALA A 585 22.40 15.96 1.73
C ALA A 585 22.12 14.46 1.48
N LEU A 586 21.21 13.87 2.26
CA LEU A 586 20.78 12.48 2.10
C LEU A 586 19.97 12.27 0.82
N SER A 587 19.10 13.23 0.47
CA SER A 587 18.35 13.18 -0.78
C SER A 587 19.29 13.21 -1.98
N PHE A 588 20.27 14.13 -1.98
CA PHE A 588 21.28 14.21 -3.05
C PHE A 588 22.08 12.90 -3.18
N ARG A 589 22.53 12.33 -2.06
CA ARG A 589 23.25 11.04 -2.05
C ARG A 589 22.41 9.89 -2.58
N SER A 590 21.14 9.83 -2.19
CA SER A 590 20.24 8.74 -2.59
C SER A 590 19.90 8.83 -4.07
N SER A 591 19.60 10.03 -4.59
CA SER A 591 19.30 10.24 -6.00
C SER A 591 20.48 9.91 -6.91
N THR A 592 21.68 10.38 -6.56
CA THR A 592 22.89 10.13 -7.36
C THR A 592 23.32 8.66 -7.37
N ALA A 593 23.18 7.97 -6.24
CA ALA A 593 23.45 6.52 -6.17
C ALA A 593 22.43 5.73 -7.00
N TYR A 594 21.14 6.09 -6.93
CA TYR A 594 20.09 5.44 -7.72
C TYR A 594 20.26 5.66 -9.22
N GLU A 595 20.65 6.87 -9.66
CA GLU A 595 20.93 7.15 -11.07
C GLU A 595 22.02 6.22 -11.63
N ARG A 596 23.12 6.02 -10.89
CA ARG A 596 24.20 5.11 -11.29
C ARG A 596 23.75 3.65 -11.34
N TRP A 597 22.96 3.22 -10.37
CA TRP A 597 22.36 1.89 -10.38
C TRP A 597 21.44 1.69 -11.60
N ALA A 598 20.62 2.69 -11.91
CA ALA A 598 19.72 2.69 -13.06
C ALA A 598 20.49 2.68 -14.39
N ASP A 599 21.58 3.44 -14.50
CA ASP A 599 22.47 3.43 -15.67
C ASP A 599 23.13 2.07 -15.85
N GLY A 600 23.63 1.44 -14.78
CA GLY A 600 24.16 0.08 -14.83
C GLY A 600 23.14 -0.92 -15.38
N ARG A 601 21.89 -0.85 -14.90
CA ARG A 601 20.80 -1.70 -15.40
C ARG A 601 20.49 -1.45 -16.87
N LYS A 602 20.48 -0.17 -17.30
CA LYS A 602 20.24 0.24 -18.68
C LYS A 602 21.28 -0.36 -19.62
N TYR A 603 22.57 -0.26 -19.29
CA TYR A 603 23.65 -0.82 -20.10
C TYR A 603 23.58 -2.35 -20.19
N TRP A 604 23.25 -3.05 -19.10
CA TRP A 604 23.06 -4.50 -19.14
C TRP A 604 21.85 -4.94 -19.97
N SER A 605 20.74 -4.19 -19.92
CA SER A 605 19.59 -4.43 -20.79
C SER A 605 19.95 -4.24 -22.27
N GLN A 606 20.75 -3.21 -22.57
CA GLN A 606 21.25 -2.95 -23.91
C GLN A 606 22.19 -4.06 -24.37
N LEU A 607 23.06 -4.58 -23.49
CA LEU A 607 23.93 -5.71 -23.79
C LEU A 607 23.14 -6.96 -24.18
N ILE A 608 22.12 -7.34 -23.40
CA ILE A 608 21.28 -8.51 -23.70
C ILE A 608 20.63 -8.36 -25.08
N GLN A 609 20.03 -7.20 -25.36
CA GLN A 609 19.38 -6.93 -26.64
C GLN A 609 20.37 -6.97 -27.81
N THR A 610 21.54 -6.34 -27.66
CA THR A 610 22.58 -6.30 -28.69
C THR A 610 23.17 -7.69 -28.94
N SER A 611 23.47 -8.45 -27.89
CA SER A 611 23.96 -9.84 -28.00
C SER A 611 22.95 -10.72 -28.75
N ARG A 612 21.65 -10.62 -28.42
CA ARG A 612 20.59 -11.36 -29.11
C ARG A 612 20.49 -10.98 -30.59
N ASN A 613 20.48 -9.67 -30.89
CA ASN A 613 20.34 -9.19 -32.26
C ASN A 613 21.56 -9.56 -33.10
N LEU A 614 22.77 -9.39 -32.57
CA LEU A 614 24.00 -9.79 -33.26
C LEU A 614 24.05 -11.30 -33.50
N SER A 615 23.63 -12.10 -32.51
CA SER A 615 23.54 -13.56 -32.65
C SER A 615 22.57 -13.98 -33.76
N ARG A 616 21.41 -13.33 -33.85
CA ARG A 616 20.44 -13.56 -34.94
C ARG A 616 20.99 -13.17 -36.29
N THR A 617 21.65 -12.01 -36.39
CA THR A 617 22.27 -11.57 -37.65
C THR A 617 23.32 -12.58 -38.13
N ILE A 618 24.18 -13.07 -37.23
CA ILE A 618 25.22 -14.05 -37.61
C ILE A 618 24.62 -15.42 -37.92
N TRP A 619 23.63 -15.89 -37.15
CA TRP A 619 23.07 -17.22 -37.34
C TRP A 619 22.16 -17.31 -38.57
N ILE A 620 21.26 -16.33 -38.75
CA ILE A 620 20.22 -16.34 -39.78
C ILE A 620 20.71 -15.70 -41.09
N ASN A 621 21.40 -14.56 -41.01
CA ASN A 621 21.70 -13.74 -42.19
C ASN A 621 23.07 -14.00 -42.83
N THR A 622 23.99 -14.66 -42.11
CA THR A 622 25.24 -15.16 -42.72
C THR A 622 24.98 -16.51 -43.39
N GLY A 623 25.25 -16.60 -44.69
CA GLY A 623 25.17 -17.85 -45.45
C GLY A 623 26.26 -18.86 -45.06
N GLU A 624 26.05 -20.11 -45.45
CA GLU A 624 27.05 -21.19 -45.37
C GLU A 624 27.39 -21.61 -46.80
N ARG A 625 28.68 -21.73 -47.10
CA ARG A 625 29.16 -22.19 -48.41
C ARG A 625 28.93 -23.70 -48.59
N GLU A 626 28.97 -24.18 -49.82
CA GLU A 626 28.78 -25.61 -50.11
C GLU A 626 30.07 -26.43 -49.82
N GLY A 627 29.92 -27.70 -49.43
CA GLY A 627 31.03 -28.63 -49.18
C GLY A 627 31.68 -28.50 -47.80
N GLU A 628 32.96 -28.86 -47.68
CA GLU A 628 33.72 -28.79 -46.41
C GLU A 628 33.84 -27.35 -45.87
N GLU A 629 33.80 -26.35 -46.76
CA GLU A 629 33.82 -24.94 -46.37
C GLU A 629 32.58 -24.53 -45.56
N GLY A 630 31.41 -25.11 -45.84
CA GLY A 630 30.18 -24.86 -45.09
C GLY A 630 30.25 -25.35 -43.64
N LYS A 631 30.93 -26.48 -43.41
CA LYS A 631 31.19 -27.00 -42.08
C LYS A 631 32.13 -26.09 -41.29
N GLU A 632 33.16 -25.54 -41.94
CA GLU A 632 34.01 -24.53 -41.32
C GLU A 632 33.25 -23.26 -40.98
N ASP A 633 32.41 -22.77 -41.89
CA ASP A 633 31.59 -21.57 -41.68
C ASP A 633 30.64 -21.76 -40.48
N LEU A 634 30.02 -22.94 -40.34
CA LEU A 634 29.19 -23.29 -39.18
C LEU A 634 29.99 -23.30 -37.87
N LEU A 635 31.19 -23.89 -37.86
CA LEU A 635 32.07 -23.88 -36.68
C LEU A 635 32.55 -22.48 -36.32
N ARG A 636 32.80 -21.62 -37.32
CA ARG A 636 33.17 -20.22 -37.12
C ARG A 636 31.99 -19.40 -36.58
N LYS A 637 30.76 -19.64 -37.05
CA LYS A 637 29.53 -19.05 -36.46
C LYS A 637 29.38 -19.42 -34.99
N LEU A 638 29.50 -20.70 -34.65
CA LEU A 638 29.43 -21.17 -33.26
C LEU A 638 30.53 -20.55 -32.39
N SER A 639 31.75 -20.40 -32.94
CA SER A 639 32.84 -19.71 -32.26
C SER A 639 32.53 -18.23 -32.05
N ALA A 640 31.94 -17.55 -33.03
CA ALA A 640 31.49 -16.16 -32.89
C ALA A 640 30.37 -16.02 -31.83
N MET A 641 29.44 -16.98 -31.74
CA MET A 641 28.42 -17.00 -30.68
C MET A 641 29.07 -17.11 -29.29
N ASN A 642 30.04 -17.99 -29.14
CA ASN A 642 30.82 -18.13 -27.91
C ASN A 642 31.59 -16.84 -27.57
N LEU A 643 32.10 -16.11 -28.56
CA LEU A 643 32.78 -14.82 -28.35
C LEU A 643 31.82 -13.70 -27.90
N ILE A 644 30.57 -13.68 -28.38
CA ILE A 644 29.54 -12.75 -27.89
C ILE A 644 29.25 -13.02 -26.41
N LEU A 645 29.12 -14.29 -26.02
CA LEU A 645 28.96 -14.67 -24.62
C LEU A 645 30.22 -14.36 -23.80
N ALA A 646 31.40 -14.66 -24.35
CA ALA A 646 32.69 -14.36 -23.74
C ALA A 646 32.84 -12.88 -23.44
N PHE A 647 32.39 -12.00 -24.34
CA PHE A 647 32.40 -10.55 -24.13
C PHE A 647 31.58 -10.16 -22.89
N ALA A 648 30.36 -10.67 -22.76
CA ALA A 648 29.50 -10.37 -21.61
C ALA A 648 30.08 -10.89 -20.28
N VAL A 649 30.62 -12.13 -20.28
CA VAL A 649 31.25 -12.73 -19.09
C VAL A 649 32.56 -11.99 -18.73
N ALA A 650 33.39 -11.66 -19.72
CA ALA A 650 34.61 -10.89 -19.50
C ALA A 650 34.31 -9.47 -18.98
N LEU A 651 33.23 -8.83 -19.46
CA LEU A 651 32.79 -7.53 -18.96
C LEU A 651 32.39 -7.61 -17.48
N LYS A 652 31.64 -8.64 -17.08
CA LYS A 652 31.30 -8.90 -15.67
C LYS A 652 32.56 -9.00 -14.79
N HIS A 653 33.54 -9.84 -15.17
CA HIS A 653 34.78 -10.01 -14.40
C HIS A 653 35.59 -8.70 -14.33
N LYS A 654 35.68 -7.98 -15.46
CA LYS A 654 36.35 -6.68 -15.49
C LYS A 654 35.72 -5.67 -14.53
N LEU A 655 34.39 -5.54 -14.52
CA LEU A 655 33.68 -4.63 -13.62
C LEU A 655 33.87 -4.98 -12.13
N ARG A 656 34.22 -6.24 -11.82
CA ARG A 656 34.54 -6.73 -10.48
C ARG A 656 36.03 -6.70 -10.13
N PHE A 657 36.87 -6.16 -11.01
CA PHE A 657 38.32 -6.15 -10.86
C PHE A 657 38.94 -7.55 -10.74
N GLU A 658 38.38 -8.51 -11.47
CA GLU A 658 38.80 -9.90 -11.57
C GLU A 658 39.61 -10.09 -12.88
N PRO A 659 40.95 -10.07 -12.85
CA PRO A 659 41.77 -9.89 -14.06
C PRO A 659 42.17 -11.19 -14.79
N ASP A 660 41.81 -12.36 -14.26
CA ASP A 660 42.22 -13.66 -14.80
C ASP A 660 41.29 -14.14 -15.93
N ILE A 661 41.78 -15.02 -16.80
CA ILE A 661 41.01 -15.68 -17.86
C ILE A 661 40.58 -17.10 -17.48
N ALA A 662 41.17 -17.68 -16.43
CA ALA A 662 40.98 -19.07 -16.04
C ALA A 662 39.76 -19.32 -15.12
N TYR A 663 38.82 -18.37 -15.02
CA TYR A 663 37.55 -18.59 -14.31
C TYR A 663 36.73 -19.69 -14.99
N GLU A 664 35.99 -20.49 -14.22
CA GLU A 664 35.27 -21.67 -14.71
C GLU A 664 34.29 -21.35 -15.85
N ASP A 665 33.66 -20.18 -15.78
CA ASP A 665 32.67 -19.68 -16.74
C ASP A 665 33.28 -18.92 -17.93
N LEU A 666 34.57 -18.57 -17.89
CA LEU A 666 35.26 -17.81 -18.94
C LEU A 666 36.33 -18.62 -19.69
N ALA A 667 37.00 -19.55 -19.01
CA ALA A 667 38.13 -20.32 -19.55
C ALA A 667 37.76 -21.10 -20.81
N GLY A 668 36.56 -21.69 -20.85
CA GLY A 668 36.07 -22.44 -22.00
C GLY A 668 35.71 -21.56 -23.20
N LEU A 669 35.38 -20.28 -22.98
CA LEU A 669 34.90 -19.36 -24.00
C LEU A 669 36.05 -18.56 -24.63
N ALA A 670 36.94 -17.99 -23.82
CA ALA A 670 37.99 -17.08 -24.28
C ALA A 670 39.42 -17.63 -24.09
N GLY A 671 39.61 -18.74 -23.37
CA GLY A 671 40.96 -19.24 -23.02
C GLY A 671 41.83 -19.67 -24.21
N HIS A 672 41.22 -19.91 -25.37
CA HIS A 672 41.94 -20.23 -26.62
C HIS A 672 42.53 -18.99 -27.31
N LEU A 673 42.03 -17.79 -26.98
CA LEU A 673 42.51 -16.53 -27.54
C LEU A 673 43.91 -16.20 -27.00
N ASP A 674 44.69 -15.49 -27.80
CA ASP A 674 45.98 -14.95 -27.38
C ASP A 674 45.77 -13.55 -26.82
N THR A 675 45.73 -13.43 -25.48
CA THR A 675 45.31 -12.21 -24.77
C THR A 675 46.27 -11.88 -23.63
N PHE A 676 46.35 -10.61 -23.27
CA PHE A 676 47.19 -10.18 -22.15
C PHE A 676 46.73 -10.80 -20.81
N ALA A 677 45.43 -11.02 -20.65
CA ALA A 677 44.87 -11.70 -19.47
C ALA A 677 45.36 -13.15 -19.35
N ARG A 678 45.51 -13.86 -20.48
CA ARG A 678 46.09 -15.21 -20.52
C ARG A 678 47.55 -15.21 -20.11
N ASP A 679 48.32 -14.22 -20.56
CA ASP A 679 49.73 -14.08 -20.18
C ASP A 679 49.92 -13.73 -18.70
N ALA A 680 48.98 -12.97 -18.12
CA ALA A 680 48.96 -12.54 -16.73
C ALA A 680 48.38 -13.57 -15.75
N HIS A 681 48.02 -14.76 -16.21
CA HIS A 681 47.42 -15.83 -15.41
C HIS A 681 48.31 -16.25 -14.21
N ASP A 682 47.72 -16.28 -13.01
CA ASP A 682 48.33 -16.82 -11.79
C ASP A 682 47.33 -17.72 -11.06
N ARG A 683 47.65 -19.01 -10.87
CA ARG A 683 46.78 -19.99 -10.19
C ARG A 683 46.33 -19.57 -8.79
N ARG A 684 47.06 -18.67 -8.12
CA ARG A 684 46.68 -18.14 -6.79
C ARG A 684 45.52 -17.14 -6.85
N VAL A 685 45.16 -16.64 -8.03
CA VAL A 685 44.06 -15.68 -8.24
C VAL A 685 42.71 -16.40 -8.37
N VAL A 686 42.70 -17.61 -8.94
CA VAL A 686 41.50 -18.44 -9.11
C VAL A 686 40.93 -18.94 -7.77
N ASN A 687 41.79 -19.22 -6.78
CA ASN A 687 41.40 -19.67 -5.44
C ASN A 687 41.92 -18.71 -4.36
N PRO A 688 41.17 -17.66 -3.99
CA PRO A 688 41.58 -16.76 -2.91
C PRO A 688 41.63 -17.51 -1.55
N PRO A 689 42.57 -17.17 -0.65
CA PRO A 689 42.64 -17.79 0.67
C PRO A 689 41.36 -17.50 1.47
N VAL A 690 40.85 -18.52 2.17
CA VAL A 690 39.65 -18.41 3.02
C VAL A 690 39.79 -17.23 3.98
N LYS A 691 38.77 -16.37 4.03
CA LYS A 691 38.76 -15.22 4.95
C LYS A 691 38.71 -15.72 6.39
N SER A 692 39.49 -15.11 7.27
CA SER A 692 39.39 -15.35 8.72
C SER A 692 38.00 -14.95 9.23
N MET A 693 37.44 -15.69 10.19
CA MET A 693 36.12 -15.43 10.80
C MET A 693 35.96 -13.97 11.27
N TRP A 694 37.01 -13.39 11.85
CA TRP A 694 37.03 -12.00 12.28
C TRP A 694 36.89 -11.01 11.13
N LYS A 695 37.48 -11.33 9.99
CA LYS A 695 37.41 -10.49 8.79
C LYS A 695 36.03 -10.57 8.16
N SER A 696 35.45 -11.78 8.06
CA SER A 696 34.08 -11.96 7.56
C SER A 696 33.04 -11.27 8.46
N ALA A 697 33.18 -11.40 9.78
CA ALA A 697 32.29 -10.71 10.73
C ALA A 697 32.45 -9.18 10.68
N GLY A 698 33.68 -8.68 10.51
CA GLY A 698 33.94 -7.25 10.36
C GLY A 698 33.38 -6.67 9.06
N GLU A 699 33.55 -7.38 7.94
CA GLU A 699 32.93 -7.01 6.65
C GLU A 699 31.39 -7.00 6.75
N TYR A 700 30.81 -7.99 7.43
CA TYR A 700 29.35 -8.07 7.67
C TYR A 700 28.80 -6.90 8.49
N LEU A 701 29.53 -6.48 9.53
CA LEU A 701 29.17 -5.33 10.37
C LEU A 701 29.51 -3.97 9.72
N GLY A 702 29.99 -3.96 8.48
CA GLY A 702 30.30 -2.71 7.75
C GLY A 702 31.52 -1.97 8.33
N VAL A 703 32.45 -2.70 8.94
CA VAL A 703 33.63 -2.11 9.57
C VAL A 703 34.66 -1.75 8.51
N SER A 704 34.87 -0.44 8.29
CA SER A 704 35.68 0.10 7.18
C SER A 704 37.11 -0.44 7.10
N PHE A 705 37.76 -0.76 8.23
CA PHE A 705 39.12 -1.33 8.24
C PHE A 705 39.15 -2.85 7.98
N ALA A 706 38.02 -3.54 8.07
CA ALA A 706 37.90 -4.95 7.73
C ALA A 706 37.62 -5.16 6.22
N GLU A 707 37.13 -4.13 5.54
CA GLU A 707 36.72 -4.15 4.13
C GLU A 707 37.89 -4.48 3.19
N SER A 708 37.69 -5.47 2.31
CA SER A 708 38.71 -5.89 1.36
C SER A 708 38.79 -4.93 0.16
N ASN A 709 39.97 -4.40 -0.14
CA ASN A 709 40.18 -3.59 -1.34
C ASN A 709 39.91 -4.42 -2.62
N PRO A 710 38.91 -4.03 -3.46
CA PRO A 710 38.52 -4.80 -4.65
C PRO A 710 39.61 -4.80 -5.74
N ARG A 711 40.42 -3.73 -5.83
CA ARG A 711 41.51 -3.62 -6.83
C ARG A 711 42.78 -4.39 -6.44
N LYS A 712 42.76 -5.14 -5.33
CA LYS A 712 43.94 -5.82 -4.78
C LYS A 712 44.49 -6.89 -5.72
N LEU A 713 43.62 -7.59 -6.46
CA LEU A 713 44.03 -8.64 -7.40
C LEU A 713 44.75 -8.03 -8.62
N VAL A 714 44.17 -6.98 -9.21
CA VAL A 714 44.79 -6.22 -10.30
C VAL A 714 46.17 -5.67 -9.91
N LYS A 715 46.29 -5.07 -8.71
CA LYS A 715 47.56 -4.52 -8.21
C LYS A 715 48.64 -5.56 -7.94
N ARG A 716 48.28 -6.83 -7.77
CA ARG A 716 49.23 -7.93 -7.50
C ARG A 716 49.79 -8.55 -8.76
N SER A 717 49.18 -8.32 -9.92
CA SER A 717 49.69 -8.85 -11.19
C SER A 717 51.05 -8.25 -11.52
N LYS A 718 52.02 -9.10 -11.87
CA LYS A 718 53.36 -8.68 -12.32
C LYS A 718 53.40 -8.36 -13.82
N LYS A 719 52.39 -8.82 -14.57
CA LYS A 719 52.27 -8.65 -16.02
C LYS A 719 51.07 -7.75 -16.34
N PRO A 720 51.07 -7.07 -17.50
CA PRO A 720 49.91 -6.29 -17.93
C PRO A 720 48.72 -7.23 -18.13
N VAL A 721 47.61 -6.94 -17.44
CA VAL A 721 46.37 -7.74 -17.49
C VAL A 721 45.51 -7.43 -18.73
N GLY A 722 45.85 -6.38 -19.47
CA GLY A 722 45.15 -5.97 -20.69
C GLY A 722 43.71 -5.53 -20.49
N HIS A 723 42.94 -5.57 -21.58
CA HIS A 723 41.55 -5.17 -21.61
C HIS A 723 40.73 -6.26 -22.32
N LEU A 724 40.52 -7.38 -21.63
CA LEU A 724 39.94 -8.59 -22.21
C LEU A 724 38.63 -8.39 -23.01
N PRO A 725 37.61 -7.64 -22.55
CA PRO A 725 36.40 -7.40 -23.35
C PRO A 725 36.67 -6.68 -24.68
N LEU A 726 37.65 -5.78 -24.71
CA LEU A 726 38.03 -5.04 -25.91
C LEU A 726 38.84 -5.93 -26.86
N GLU A 727 39.71 -6.78 -26.32
CA GLU A 727 40.43 -7.81 -27.08
C GLU A 727 39.44 -8.78 -27.76
N ILE A 728 38.39 -9.21 -27.06
CA ILE A 728 37.31 -10.04 -27.62
C ILE A 728 36.55 -9.30 -28.74
N LEU A 729 36.27 -7.99 -28.57
CA LEU A 729 35.65 -7.19 -29.63
C LEU A 729 36.50 -7.14 -30.90
N ASN A 730 37.83 -7.06 -30.79
CA ASN A 730 38.71 -7.08 -31.96
C ASN A 730 38.57 -8.40 -32.75
N HIS A 731 38.49 -9.54 -32.05
CA HIS A 731 38.28 -10.85 -32.68
C HIS A 731 36.90 -10.96 -33.35
N LEU A 732 35.85 -10.44 -32.70
CA LEU A 732 34.50 -10.39 -33.29
C LEU A 732 34.44 -9.50 -34.53
N SER A 733 35.11 -8.34 -34.52
CA SER A 733 35.22 -7.46 -35.68
C SER A 733 35.91 -8.17 -36.85
N ALA A 734 37.04 -8.85 -36.58
CA ALA A 734 37.76 -9.61 -37.60
C ALA A 734 36.91 -10.75 -38.20
N TYR A 735 36.06 -11.39 -37.40
CA TYR A 735 35.11 -12.39 -37.88
C TYR A 735 34.06 -11.78 -38.83
N ILE A 736 33.45 -10.65 -38.45
CA ILE A 736 32.45 -9.96 -39.28
C ILE A 736 33.09 -9.52 -40.61
N ASP A 737 34.28 -8.93 -40.58
CA ASP A 737 35.02 -8.53 -41.78
C ASP A 737 35.33 -9.74 -42.67
N SER A 738 35.72 -10.88 -42.09
CA SER A 738 35.92 -12.12 -42.85
C SER A 738 34.62 -12.63 -43.49
N CYS A 739 33.46 -12.47 -42.84
CA CYS A 739 32.18 -12.87 -43.41
C CYS A 739 31.80 -12.01 -44.63
N VAL A 740 32.12 -10.71 -44.57
CA VAL A 740 31.93 -9.77 -45.68
C VAL A 740 32.88 -10.08 -46.82
N ALA A 741 34.17 -10.28 -46.53
CA ALA A 741 35.20 -10.56 -47.53
C ALA A 741 34.93 -11.87 -48.30
N ASN A 742 34.44 -12.90 -47.61
CA ASN A 742 34.12 -14.20 -48.23
C ASN A 742 32.72 -14.26 -48.85
N GLY A 743 31.97 -13.15 -48.88
CA GLY A 743 30.64 -13.08 -49.50
C GLY A 743 29.54 -13.86 -48.77
N THR A 744 29.79 -14.31 -47.53
CA THR A 744 28.79 -15.05 -46.73
C THR A 744 27.73 -14.12 -46.12
N LEU A 745 28.07 -12.86 -45.85
CA LEU A 745 27.12 -11.82 -45.41
C LEU A 745 26.88 -10.81 -46.54
N VAL A 746 25.96 -11.12 -47.47
CA VAL A 746 25.81 -10.40 -48.75
C VAL A 746 25.09 -9.04 -48.61
N SER A 747 24.04 -8.98 -47.79
CA SER A 747 23.19 -7.78 -47.71
C SER A 747 23.89 -6.64 -46.97
N ALA A 748 24.08 -5.50 -47.66
CA ALA A 748 24.67 -4.28 -47.08
C ALA A 748 23.92 -3.79 -45.82
N LEU A 749 22.60 -4.02 -45.75
CA LEU A 749 21.80 -3.70 -44.57
C LEU A 749 22.23 -4.54 -43.36
N HIS A 750 22.44 -5.84 -43.53
CA HIS A 750 22.86 -6.74 -42.45
C HIS A 750 24.31 -6.50 -42.04
N GLN A 751 25.17 -6.14 -42.99
CA GLN A 751 26.53 -5.67 -42.69
C GLN A 751 26.52 -4.42 -41.81
N GLY A 752 25.74 -3.40 -42.21
CA GLY A 752 25.57 -2.18 -41.41
C GLY A 752 24.98 -2.45 -40.03
N GLN A 753 24.02 -3.38 -39.93
CA GLN A 753 23.46 -3.81 -38.64
C GLN A 753 24.51 -4.47 -37.75
N ALA A 754 25.33 -5.38 -38.29
CA ALA A 754 26.39 -6.06 -37.52
C ALA A 754 27.42 -5.06 -36.99
N ILE A 755 27.87 -4.13 -37.83
CA ILE A 755 28.79 -3.05 -37.43
C ILE A 755 28.15 -2.16 -36.36
N THR A 756 26.87 -1.79 -36.52
CA THR A 756 26.14 -1.01 -35.52
C THR A 756 26.08 -1.73 -34.18
N MET A 757 25.80 -3.04 -34.17
CA MET A 757 25.77 -3.85 -32.94
C MET A 757 27.16 -3.92 -32.29
N MET A 758 28.25 -4.03 -33.07
CA MET A 758 29.62 -3.95 -32.54
C MET A 758 29.93 -2.61 -31.89
N ALA A 759 29.53 -1.50 -32.52
CA ALA A 759 29.64 -0.17 -31.94
C ALA A 759 28.85 -0.06 -30.62
N THR A 760 27.63 -0.61 -30.57
CA THR A 760 26.83 -0.65 -29.36
C THR A 760 27.46 -1.50 -28.24
N LEU A 761 28.10 -2.64 -28.55
CA LEU A 761 28.85 -3.41 -27.53
C LEU A 761 30.00 -2.57 -26.93
N ASN A 762 30.69 -1.79 -27.75
CA ASN A 762 31.74 -0.87 -27.30
C ASN A 762 31.17 0.31 -26.46
N GLU A 763 30.00 0.83 -26.81
CA GLU A 763 29.28 1.82 -26.00
C GLU A 763 28.88 1.28 -24.63
N VAL A 764 28.38 0.04 -24.56
CA VAL A 764 28.07 -0.63 -23.28
C VAL A 764 29.32 -0.78 -22.43
N LEU A 765 30.44 -1.21 -23.01
CA LEU A 765 31.72 -1.30 -22.32
C LEU A 765 32.12 0.06 -21.73
N THR A 766 32.18 1.09 -22.58
CA THR A 766 32.59 2.44 -22.15
C THR A 766 31.63 3.03 -21.11
N GLY A 767 30.32 2.79 -21.27
CA GLY A 767 29.28 3.26 -20.37
C GLY A 767 29.37 2.62 -18.98
N THR A 768 29.55 1.30 -18.92
CA THR A 768 29.72 0.58 -17.65
C THR A 768 31.02 0.94 -16.94
N GLU A 769 32.13 1.13 -17.68
CA GLU A 769 33.39 1.66 -17.13
C GLU A 769 33.20 3.05 -16.55
N ARG A 770 32.52 3.96 -17.26
CA ARG A 770 32.22 5.29 -16.75
C ARG A 770 31.44 5.21 -15.43
N VAL A 771 30.40 4.36 -15.37
CA VAL A 771 29.62 4.17 -14.12
C VAL A 771 30.52 3.69 -12.98
N LEU A 772 31.51 2.82 -13.25
CA LEU A 772 32.41 2.28 -12.23
C LEU A 772 33.54 3.25 -11.81
N ASP A 773 34.19 3.90 -12.77
CA ASP A 773 35.42 4.69 -12.58
C ASP A 773 35.16 6.18 -12.28
N THR A 774 33.92 6.65 -12.42
CA THR A 774 33.53 8.02 -12.04
C THR A 774 32.62 8.05 -10.82
N PRO A 775 33.09 7.61 -9.62
CA PRO A 775 32.30 7.72 -8.42
C PRO A 775 32.11 9.17 -7.96
N LEU A 776 31.17 9.37 -7.04
CA LEU A 776 31.01 10.67 -6.39
C LEU A 776 32.36 11.10 -5.78
N PRO A 777 32.76 12.38 -5.93
CA PRO A 777 34.01 12.83 -5.35
C PRO A 777 34.04 12.56 -3.85
N THR A 778 35.14 11.97 -3.37
CA THR A 778 35.27 11.53 -1.96
C THR A 778 34.98 12.64 -0.97
N ALA A 779 35.27 13.91 -1.32
CA ALA A 779 34.97 15.07 -0.50
C ALA A 779 33.46 15.20 -0.18
N TYR A 780 32.57 14.97 -1.16
CA TYR A 780 31.12 14.98 -0.94
C TYR A 780 30.70 13.81 -0.04
N CYS A 781 31.19 12.61 -0.30
CA CYS A 781 30.84 11.43 0.50
C CYS A 781 31.25 11.59 1.96
N ILE A 782 32.43 12.17 2.22
CA ILE A 782 32.91 12.50 3.56
C ILE A 782 32.04 13.57 4.21
N ALA A 783 31.78 14.69 3.51
CA ALA A 783 31.00 15.80 4.06
C ALA A 783 29.58 15.37 4.43
N ILE A 784 28.89 14.60 3.57
CA ILE A 784 27.54 14.09 3.83
C ILE A 784 27.55 13.18 5.06
N SER A 785 28.55 12.30 5.18
CA SER A 785 28.72 11.43 6.35
C SER A 785 28.95 12.24 7.64
N GLN A 786 29.85 13.23 7.60
CA GLN A 786 30.17 14.09 8.74
C GLN A 786 28.94 14.88 9.21
N ILE A 787 28.19 15.49 8.29
CA ILE A 787 26.98 16.26 8.61
C ILE A 787 25.92 15.37 9.26
N ALA A 788 25.69 14.17 8.72
CA ALA A 788 24.75 13.20 9.29
C ALA A 788 25.16 12.77 10.72
N TRP A 789 26.44 12.48 10.94
CA TRP A 789 26.96 12.10 12.25
C TRP A 789 26.90 13.24 13.27
N ILE A 790 27.26 14.46 12.88
CA ILE A 790 27.15 15.65 13.74
C ILE A 790 25.71 15.82 14.20
N TYR A 791 24.75 15.73 13.28
CA TYR A 791 23.34 15.83 13.60
C TYR A 791 22.91 14.78 14.64
N ILE A 792 23.26 13.51 14.40
CA ILE A 792 22.88 12.40 15.28
C ILE A 792 23.49 12.56 16.68
N LEU A 793 24.73 13.02 16.77
CA LEU A 793 25.42 13.20 18.05
C LEU A 793 24.86 14.38 18.87
N VAL A 794 24.25 15.37 18.21
CA VAL A 794 23.59 16.52 18.84
C VAL A 794 22.17 16.18 19.33
N LEU A 795 21.49 15.21 18.70
CA LEU A 795 20.11 14.83 19.03
C LEU A 795 19.83 14.61 20.54
N PRO A 796 20.66 13.87 21.30
CA PRO A 796 20.37 13.61 22.71
C PRO A 796 20.33 14.89 23.57
N PHE A 797 21.16 15.88 23.24
CA PHE A 797 21.23 17.16 23.95
C PHE A 797 19.95 17.99 23.77
N GLN A 798 19.29 17.85 22.63
CA GLN A 798 18.07 18.60 22.31
C GLN A 798 16.82 17.88 22.80
N LEU A 799 16.77 16.55 22.63
CA LEU A 799 15.60 15.76 23.00
C LEU A 799 15.44 15.58 24.51
N TYR A 800 16.53 15.59 25.28
CA TYR A 800 16.49 15.31 26.73
C TYR A 800 15.52 16.21 27.50
N THR A 801 15.52 17.52 27.23
CA THR A 801 14.66 18.48 27.94
C THR A 801 13.17 18.22 27.74
N ALA A 802 12.80 17.55 26.65
CA ALA A 802 11.41 17.22 26.31
C ALA A 802 11.02 15.77 26.61
N LEU A 803 11.96 14.81 26.47
CA LEU A 803 11.67 13.38 26.45
C LEU A 803 12.33 12.57 27.59
N GLU A 804 13.23 13.17 28.37
CA GLU A 804 13.99 12.50 29.44
C GLU A 804 14.60 11.15 28.99
N TYR A 805 14.17 10.01 29.58
CA TYR A 805 14.68 8.68 29.23
C TYR A 805 14.26 8.21 27.83
N ILE A 806 13.17 8.76 27.28
CA ILE A 806 12.69 8.43 25.93
C ILE A 806 13.66 8.99 24.87
N THR A 807 14.55 9.91 25.24
CA THR A 807 15.63 10.39 24.36
C THR A 807 16.50 9.25 23.84
N ILE A 808 16.76 8.20 24.63
CA ILE A 808 17.60 7.07 24.21
C ILE A 808 16.97 6.32 23.03
N PRO A 809 15.76 5.74 23.13
CA PRO A 809 15.13 5.07 21.99
C PRO A 809 14.84 6.04 20.84
N ALA A 810 14.50 7.31 21.11
CA ALA A 810 14.27 8.29 20.05
C ALA A 810 15.54 8.59 19.22
N SER A 811 16.69 8.76 19.86
CA SER A 811 17.97 8.96 19.16
C SER A 811 18.37 7.73 18.34
N ILE A 812 18.12 6.51 18.84
CA ILE A 812 18.40 5.26 18.12
C ILE A 812 17.54 5.17 16.85
N VAL A 813 16.24 5.45 16.96
CA VAL A 813 15.31 5.42 15.81
C VAL A 813 15.70 6.47 14.77
N ALA A 814 16.00 7.70 15.20
CA ALA A 814 16.45 8.76 14.30
C ALA A 814 17.78 8.39 13.59
N ALA A 815 18.74 7.83 14.33
CA ALA A 815 20.00 7.36 13.76
C ALA A 815 19.80 6.23 12.76
N TYR A 816 18.88 5.29 13.04
CA TYR A 816 18.55 4.21 12.10
C TYR A 816 18.01 4.76 10.78
N ILE A 817 17.12 5.75 10.83
CA ILE A 817 16.55 6.36 9.62
C ILE A 817 17.64 7.10 8.82
N ILE A 818 18.40 7.98 9.49
CA ILE A 818 19.37 8.88 8.84
C ILE A 818 20.57 8.09 8.30
N LEU A 819 21.20 7.26 9.14
CA LEU A 819 22.34 6.44 8.72
C LEU A 819 21.89 5.29 7.81
N GLY A 820 20.68 4.76 7.98
CA GLY A 820 20.12 3.75 7.10
C GLY A 820 20.03 4.25 5.66
N LEU A 821 19.46 5.44 5.45
CA LEU A 821 19.40 6.07 4.12
C LEU A 821 20.79 6.35 3.54
N ALA A 822 21.73 6.84 4.34
CA ALA A 822 23.10 7.06 3.90
C ALA A 822 23.80 5.76 3.47
N THR A 823 23.62 4.68 4.25
CA THR A 823 24.22 3.36 4.00
C THR A 823 23.63 2.71 2.74
N ILE A 824 22.31 2.79 2.54
CA ILE A 824 21.64 2.33 1.31
C ILE A 824 22.26 3.03 0.09
N GLY A 825 22.42 4.35 0.17
CA GLY A 825 23.04 5.12 -0.90
C GLY A 825 24.45 4.63 -1.25
N SER A 826 25.29 4.30 -0.26
CA SER A 826 26.63 3.73 -0.56
C SER A 826 26.60 2.30 -1.09
N GLU A 827 25.64 1.47 -0.69
CA GLU A 827 25.54 0.10 -1.21
C GLU A 827 25.18 0.09 -2.69
N ILE A 828 24.17 0.86 -3.09
CA ILE A 828 23.69 0.86 -4.49
C ILE A 828 24.56 1.73 -5.42
N GLU A 829 25.50 2.51 -4.87
CA GLU A 829 26.37 3.40 -5.63
C GLU A 829 27.27 2.64 -6.63
N ASN A 830 27.72 1.43 -6.27
CA ASN A 830 28.47 0.55 -7.17
C ASN A 830 27.62 -0.69 -7.53
N PRO A 831 26.87 -0.65 -8.64
CA PRO A 831 25.89 -1.69 -8.96
C PRO A 831 26.50 -3.01 -9.48
N PHE A 832 27.82 -3.12 -9.60
CA PHE A 832 28.49 -4.26 -10.26
C PHE A 832 29.19 -5.22 -9.31
N GLY A 833 29.07 -5.03 -8.00
CA GLY A 833 29.73 -5.83 -6.97
C GLY A 833 29.14 -7.24 -6.80
N GLN A 834 29.23 -7.73 -5.56
CA GLN A 834 28.71 -9.03 -5.12
C GLN A 834 27.72 -8.89 -3.94
N ASP A 835 27.27 -7.66 -3.65
CA ASP A 835 26.24 -7.41 -2.62
C ASP A 835 24.87 -7.90 -3.13
N VAL A 836 23.96 -8.18 -2.20
CA VAL A 836 22.59 -8.66 -2.48
C VAL A 836 21.78 -7.60 -3.25
N ASN A 837 22.13 -6.33 -3.08
CA ASN A 837 21.48 -5.16 -3.68
C ASN A 837 22.08 -4.76 -5.05
N ASP A 838 23.18 -5.41 -5.47
CA ASP A 838 23.81 -5.18 -6.76
C ASP A 838 23.02 -5.83 -7.92
N LEU A 839 23.39 -5.47 -9.15
CA LEU A 839 22.79 -6.08 -10.33
C LEU A 839 23.18 -7.56 -10.42
N PRO A 840 22.24 -8.46 -10.76
CA PRO A 840 22.50 -9.91 -10.83
C PRO A 840 23.21 -10.26 -12.15
N LEU A 841 24.48 -9.87 -12.29
CA LEU A 841 25.26 -9.98 -13.52
C LEU A 841 25.36 -11.44 -14.02
N GLU A 842 25.46 -12.40 -13.11
CA GLU A 842 25.46 -13.83 -13.43
C GLU A 842 24.16 -14.27 -14.10
N THR A 843 23.03 -13.74 -13.64
CA THR A 843 21.72 -14.07 -14.21
C THR A 843 21.60 -13.46 -15.61
N TYR A 844 22.11 -12.25 -15.81
CA TYR A 844 22.15 -11.63 -17.14
C TYR A 844 23.06 -12.40 -18.11
N CYS A 845 24.26 -12.80 -17.70
CA CYS A 845 25.14 -13.63 -18.54
C CYS A 845 24.49 -14.99 -18.86
N ARG A 846 23.84 -15.63 -17.88
CA ARG A 846 23.09 -16.88 -18.10
C ARG A 846 21.94 -16.69 -19.07
N GLN A 847 21.20 -15.60 -18.96
CA GLN A 847 20.12 -15.28 -19.89
C GLN A 847 20.66 -15.16 -21.32
N ILE A 848 21.78 -14.46 -21.51
CA ILE A 848 22.43 -14.35 -22.83
C ILE A 848 22.84 -15.73 -23.35
N ALA A 849 23.45 -16.58 -22.52
CA ALA A 849 23.83 -17.94 -22.90
C ALA A 849 22.61 -18.76 -23.37
N VAL A 850 21.54 -18.78 -22.58
CA VAL A 850 20.31 -19.50 -22.92
C VAL A 850 19.67 -18.96 -24.21
N GLU A 851 19.65 -17.65 -24.41
CA GLU A 851 19.11 -17.06 -25.64
C GLU A 851 19.94 -17.42 -26.87
N ILE A 852 21.27 -17.47 -26.76
CA ILE A 852 22.17 -17.92 -27.81
C ILE A 852 21.96 -19.41 -28.11
N ASP A 853 21.86 -20.25 -27.08
CA ASP A 853 21.58 -21.69 -27.24
C ASP A 853 20.24 -21.92 -27.93
N ILE A 854 19.19 -21.16 -27.58
CA ILE A 854 17.88 -21.22 -28.26
C ILE A 854 17.99 -20.81 -29.73
N ILE A 855 18.74 -19.75 -30.04
CA ILE A 855 18.92 -19.28 -31.43
C ILE A 855 19.65 -20.36 -32.26
N THR A 856 20.64 -21.03 -31.66
CA THR A 856 21.50 -22.01 -32.34
C THR A 856 20.94 -23.44 -32.33
N ALA A 857 19.89 -23.71 -31.54
CA ALA A 857 19.28 -25.04 -31.42
C ALA A 857 18.69 -25.57 -32.72
N THR A 858 18.29 -24.68 -33.63
CA THR A 858 17.75 -25.05 -34.94
C THR A 858 18.57 -24.41 -36.06
N PRO A 859 18.73 -25.09 -37.21
CA PRO A 859 19.30 -24.47 -38.40
C PRO A 859 18.45 -23.27 -38.83
N ARG A 860 18.99 -22.43 -39.72
CA ARG A 860 18.24 -21.30 -40.29
C ARG A 860 16.86 -21.78 -40.78
N PRO A 861 15.75 -21.19 -40.30
CA PRO A 861 14.43 -21.64 -40.71
C PRO A 861 14.19 -21.22 -42.16
N ASN A 862 13.81 -22.18 -43.01
CA ASN A 862 13.31 -21.87 -44.35
C ASN A 862 11.83 -21.46 -44.25
N VAL A 863 11.43 -20.45 -45.01
CA VAL A 863 10.07 -19.89 -44.95
C VAL A 863 9.03 -20.96 -45.26
N ASP A 864 9.29 -21.77 -46.29
CA ASP A 864 8.36 -22.80 -46.76
C ASP A 864 8.16 -23.91 -45.70
N ASP A 865 9.20 -24.21 -44.92
CA ASP A 865 9.19 -25.33 -43.96
C ASP A 865 8.23 -25.12 -42.78
N PHE A 866 7.86 -23.88 -42.45
CA PHE A 866 6.97 -23.59 -41.32
C PHE A 866 5.76 -22.73 -41.68
N MET A 867 5.85 -21.85 -42.69
CA MET A 867 4.69 -21.05 -43.09
C MET A 867 3.63 -21.89 -43.80
N GLU A 868 4.03 -22.88 -44.59
CA GLU A 868 3.09 -23.71 -45.37
C GLU A 868 2.55 -24.92 -44.60
N ARG A 869 2.96 -25.14 -43.35
CA ARG A 869 2.51 -26.29 -42.58
C ARG A 869 1.02 -26.20 -42.24
N ALA A 870 0.37 -27.36 -42.17
CA ALA A 870 -1.04 -27.46 -41.80
C ALA A 870 -1.33 -27.02 -40.35
N ASP A 871 -0.35 -27.11 -39.45
CA ASP A 871 -0.45 -26.64 -38.06
C ASP A 871 -0.33 -25.10 -37.92
N ASN A 872 0.04 -24.38 -38.99
CA ASN A 872 0.06 -22.92 -39.01
C ASN A 872 -1.37 -22.35 -39.17
N LEU A 873 -2.02 -22.09 -38.04
CA LEU A 873 -3.37 -21.52 -37.97
C LEU A 873 -3.37 -20.01 -38.28
N VAL A 874 -3.42 -19.66 -39.56
CA VAL A 874 -3.20 -18.29 -40.09
C VAL A 874 -4.10 -17.21 -39.46
N LEU A 875 -5.33 -17.54 -39.10
CA LEU A 875 -6.32 -16.61 -38.53
C LEU A 875 -6.73 -16.95 -37.09
N PHE A 876 -5.92 -17.67 -36.31
CA PHE A 876 -6.20 -17.92 -34.89
C PHE A 876 -6.36 -16.61 -34.08
N PRO A 877 -7.30 -16.52 -33.12
CA PRO A 877 -8.28 -17.54 -32.70
C PRO A 877 -9.58 -17.56 -33.52
N LEU A 878 -9.72 -16.70 -34.53
CA LEU A 878 -10.95 -16.56 -35.33
C LEU A 878 -11.23 -17.80 -36.20
N SER A 879 -10.18 -18.51 -36.62
CA SER A 879 -10.30 -19.76 -37.38
C SER A 879 -9.25 -20.76 -36.93
N GLN A 880 -9.65 -22.04 -36.87
CA GLN A 880 -8.76 -23.18 -36.62
C GLN A 880 -8.30 -23.86 -37.92
N MET A 881 -8.53 -23.26 -39.09
CA MET A 881 -8.02 -23.78 -40.36
C MET A 881 -6.55 -23.43 -40.57
N GLY A 882 -5.80 -24.37 -41.17
CA GLY A 882 -4.37 -24.23 -41.43
C GLY A 882 -4.05 -23.41 -42.68
N TYR A 883 -2.78 -23.16 -42.92
CA TYR A 883 -2.31 -22.43 -44.10
C TYR A 883 -2.76 -23.05 -45.44
N PRO A 884 -2.68 -24.39 -45.66
CA PRO A 884 -3.12 -25.00 -46.92
C PRO A 884 -4.59 -24.71 -47.24
N ASP A 885 -5.46 -24.76 -46.23
CA ASP A 885 -6.91 -24.52 -46.39
C ASP A 885 -7.23 -23.07 -46.79
N TRP A 886 -6.44 -22.11 -46.31
CA TRP A 886 -6.57 -20.70 -46.67
C TRP A 886 -5.89 -20.36 -47.99
N LYS A 887 -4.83 -21.10 -48.37
CA LYS A 887 -4.14 -20.95 -49.65
C LYS A 887 -5.05 -21.21 -50.85
N GLU A 888 -6.01 -22.13 -50.70
CA GLU A 888 -7.00 -22.47 -51.74
C GLU A 888 -8.16 -21.46 -51.86
N ARG A 889 -8.28 -20.50 -50.92
CA ARG A 889 -9.40 -19.54 -50.90
C ARG A 889 -9.09 -18.28 -51.69
N ASN A 890 -10.14 -17.62 -52.16
CA ASN A 890 -10.02 -16.35 -52.86
C ASN A 890 -9.56 -15.22 -51.92
N VAL A 891 -8.80 -14.28 -52.47
CA VAL A 891 -8.27 -13.12 -51.73
C VAL A 891 -9.39 -12.27 -51.09
N GLU A 892 -10.55 -12.20 -51.73
CA GLU A 892 -11.73 -11.50 -51.21
C GLU A 892 -12.26 -12.13 -49.92
N ASP A 893 -12.30 -13.47 -49.85
CA ASP A 893 -12.73 -14.20 -48.66
C ASP A 893 -11.77 -13.99 -47.49
N ILE A 894 -10.46 -14.00 -47.77
CA ILE A 894 -9.41 -13.74 -46.77
C ILE A 894 -9.55 -12.31 -46.23
N ARG A 895 -9.70 -11.31 -47.11
CA ARG A 895 -9.89 -9.91 -46.72
C ARG A 895 -11.20 -9.70 -45.97
N GLY A 896 -12.25 -10.43 -46.34
CA GLY A 896 -13.53 -10.46 -45.62
C GLY A 896 -13.37 -10.97 -44.19
N ALA A 897 -12.69 -12.11 -44.00
CA ALA A 897 -12.39 -12.66 -42.68
C ALA A 897 -11.56 -11.71 -41.81
N LEU A 898 -10.58 -11.01 -42.40
CA LEU A 898 -9.80 -9.98 -41.70
C LEU A 898 -10.62 -8.76 -41.28
N ARG A 899 -11.60 -8.33 -42.08
CA ARG A 899 -12.54 -7.27 -41.68
C ARG A 899 -13.42 -7.70 -40.52
N THR A 900 -13.90 -8.94 -40.53
CA THR A 900 -14.70 -9.51 -39.42
C THR A 900 -13.90 -9.55 -38.11
N LYS A 901 -12.59 -9.83 -38.18
CA LYS A 901 -11.69 -9.79 -37.01
C LYS A 901 -11.69 -8.44 -36.28
N MET A 902 -11.91 -7.33 -36.98
CA MET A 902 -11.98 -6.00 -36.36
C MET A 902 -13.31 -5.69 -35.68
N VAL A 903 -14.38 -6.38 -36.07
CA VAL A 903 -15.74 -6.13 -35.58
C VAL A 903 -16.06 -6.99 -34.35
N VAL A 904 -15.44 -8.17 -34.23
CA VAL A 904 -15.66 -9.08 -33.10
C VAL A 904 -14.79 -8.65 -31.91
N SER A 905 -15.43 -8.17 -30.84
CA SER A 905 -14.76 -7.85 -29.57
C SER A 905 -14.20 -9.14 -28.92
N PRO A 906 -13.04 -9.12 -28.22
CA PRO A 906 -12.36 -10.33 -27.72
C PRO A 906 -13.21 -11.22 -26.79
N SER A 907 -14.26 -10.67 -26.18
CA SER A 907 -15.19 -11.37 -25.29
C SER A 907 -16.12 -12.35 -26.03
N ALA A 908 -16.45 -12.09 -27.30
CA ALA A 908 -17.41 -12.90 -28.05
C ALA A 908 -16.77 -14.09 -28.79
N ALA A 909 -15.44 -14.12 -28.94
CA ALA A 909 -14.75 -15.14 -29.72
C ALA A 909 -14.51 -16.47 -28.96
N ALA A 910 -14.73 -16.50 -27.64
CA ALA A 910 -14.50 -17.67 -26.81
C ALA A 910 -15.70 -18.65 -26.75
N SER A 911 -16.91 -18.22 -27.13
CA SER A 911 -18.12 -19.03 -26.94
C SER A 911 -18.65 -19.74 -28.19
N ASP A 912 -18.23 -19.35 -29.41
CA ASP A 912 -18.91 -19.80 -30.64
C ASP A 912 -17.94 -19.89 -31.83
N SER A 913 -17.06 -20.89 -31.82
CA SER A 913 -16.12 -21.15 -32.94
C SER A 913 -16.73 -21.97 -34.09
N SER A 914 -17.88 -22.61 -33.88
CA SER A 914 -18.57 -23.42 -34.91
C SER A 914 -19.55 -22.63 -35.78
N THR A 915 -20.07 -21.50 -35.30
CA THR A 915 -21.24 -20.79 -35.87
C THR A 915 -20.89 -19.68 -36.86
N ILE A 916 -19.66 -19.16 -36.84
CA ILE A 916 -19.26 -18.03 -37.70
C ILE A 916 -18.96 -18.48 -39.15
N VAL A 917 -18.50 -19.72 -39.33
CA VAL A 917 -18.19 -20.26 -40.68
C VAL A 917 -19.47 -20.62 -41.46
N GLU A 918 -20.56 -20.98 -40.78
CA GLU A 918 -21.86 -21.25 -41.44
C GLU A 918 -22.55 -19.99 -41.97
N ASN A 919 -22.37 -18.83 -41.31
CA ASN A 919 -22.97 -17.56 -41.78
C ASN A 919 -22.30 -16.96 -43.03
N ILE A 920 -21.14 -17.49 -43.44
CA ILE A 920 -20.52 -17.11 -44.72
C ILE A 920 -21.07 -17.97 -45.87
N ARG A 921 -21.48 -19.22 -45.60
CA ARG A 921 -22.13 -20.09 -46.59
C ARG A 921 -23.52 -19.60 -47.00
N THR A 922 -24.23 -18.89 -46.13
CA THR A 922 -25.60 -18.41 -46.40
C THR A 922 -25.67 -17.08 -47.16
N LYS A 923 -24.54 -16.37 -47.37
CA LYS A 923 -24.51 -15.12 -48.15
C LYS A 923 -23.98 -15.25 -49.58
N SER A 924 -23.41 -16.39 -49.97
CA SER A 924 -22.98 -16.64 -51.37
C SER A 924 -24.00 -17.40 -52.22
N SER A 925 -25.12 -17.85 -51.65
CA SER A 925 -26.19 -18.59 -52.36
C SER A 925 -27.44 -17.76 -52.68
N GLY A 926 -27.41 -16.43 -52.50
CA GLY A 926 -28.50 -15.52 -52.86
C GLY A 926 -28.35 -14.96 -54.27
N SER A 927 -28.54 -15.81 -55.29
CA SER A 927 -28.59 -15.38 -56.69
C SER A 927 -29.93 -14.71 -57.03
N VAL A 928 -29.85 -13.58 -57.74
CA VAL A 928 -30.64 -13.29 -58.95
C VAL A 928 -32.17 -13.32 -58.82
N SER A 929 -32.79 -12.14 -58.79
CA SER A 929 -34.02 -11.85 -59.54
C SER A 929 -34.23 -10.34 -59.72
N VAL A 930 -34.09 -9.90 -60.99
CA VAL A 930 -34.33 -8.58 -61.62
C VAL A 930 -33.38 -7.44 -61.24
#